data_AF-A0A971FGU1-F1
#
_entry.id   AF-A0A971FGU1-F1
#
_cell.length_a   1.000
_cell.length_b   1.000
_cell.length_c   1.000
_cell.angle_alpha   90.00
_cell.angle_beta   90.00
_cell.angle_gamma   90.00
#
_symmetry.space_group_name_H-M   'P 1'
#
loop_
_entity.id
_entity.type
_entity.pdbx_description
1 polymer ?
#
loop_
_entity_poly.entity_id
_entity_poly.type
_entity_poly.pdbx_seq_one_letter_code
_entity_poly.pdbx_strand_id
1 'polypeptide(L)'
;MKRKLTRRGFLRTAVLGTAATGALFHIGKSHAQAQGRVIMLGYDGMEPSIVEEMLERGELPNLGKLRETGAYRRLGSTIPPQSPVAWNTYATCKNPGGHNIFDFIRRDPKSPGGPMPLVGTGKLVPPVIGTDGGLQEPAKGINYRTGIPFWSVADEQGKRGKILNIPFAFPPDPLKNGMMISALGVPDLRGTTSTYFSLSDSFTQEELSEDLGGGRRIALAFDGSDEALFPVPGPRDNRYRFSDPNAYTSTPLRFKINRGDKRGKISDGDSEVDIEQGAWSEWLELRFEMSPKVEVHGITRFFPMEIGERVRIYMACVQYHPDAPYSALTSPEPYSAELKGRFGLYKTIGWAYDTHALRQNDLEEEAFLKDIDDTMSFRDRLTLDELKRGEFDFLLSAWTATDRAGHMFWRYRDEGHPYYTPEAPEHWKKALEYTYKRADAQTGAVLEQLREEDTLFVFSDHGFGSWRQGFNLNTWLRDNGYLSVKDPKQADRGFLMGIDWNETKAYSVGLSSLYLNIKGRETGGVVEPDAAEALIAELKDKLAGVKDPKTGANVFSSLYPRGVYSGEAMGDAPDISLGYAPYYQNSRQTSRGGVGAPLLEPVMDKWSGEHAASDCKNCPGVFFSNKPLDKEDPRIQDLGMTTLSLLGVDAPSDYEGDVIL
;
A
#
# COMPACT_ATOMS: atom_id res chain seq x y z
N MET A 1 -44.58 63.87 -1.56
CA MET A 1 -45.48 64.29 -0.46
C MET A 1 -45.45 63.19 0.61
N LYS A 2 -45.12 63.55 1.86
CA LYS A 2 -44.83 62.64 2.98
C LYS A 2 -46.04 61.79 3.39
N ARG A 3 -45.83 60.51 3.73
CA ARG A 3 -46.29 59.92 5.02
C ARG A 3 -45.57 58.61 5.34
N LYS A 4 -45.29 58.45 6.64
CA LYS A 4 -44.44 57.47 7.33
C LYS A 4 -45.33 56.46 8.08
N LEU A 5 -44.73 55.30 8.42
CA LEU A 5 -45.07 54.33 9.49
C LEU A 5 -46.23 53.35 9.19
N THR A 6 -46.23 52.06 9.59
CA THR A 6 -45.56 51.39 10.72
C THR A 6 -45.54 49.85 10.57
N ARG A 7 -44.73 49.20 11.42
CA ARG A 7 -44.57 47.74 11.63
C ARG A 7 -45.74 47.08 12.40
N ARG A 8 -45.98 45.79 12.07
CA ARG A 8 -46.60 44.66 12.81
C ARG A 8 -48.04 44.21 12.48
N GLY A 9 -48.12 42.97 11.98
CA GLY A 9 -49.18 41.96 12.17
C GLY A 9 -50.35 42.04 11.18
N PHE A 10 -50.96 40.96 10.69
CA PHE A 10 -50.77 39.51 10.80
C PHE A 10 -51.82 38.88 9.83
N LEU A 11 -51.45 37.84 9.06
CA LEU A 11 -52.28 36.79 8.45
C LEU A 11 -53.41 37.11 7.43
N ARG A 12 -53.28 36.61 6.18
CA ARG A 12 -54.04 35.44 5.64
C ARG A 12 -53.89 35.20 4.11
N THR A 13 -53.41 33.99 3.78
CA THR A 13 -53.88 33.05 2.72
C THR A 13 -53.39 33.12 1.26
N ALA A 14 -53.04 31.91 0.75
CA ALA A 14 -52.94 31.39 -0.63
C ALA A 14 -51.70 31.79 -1.47
N VAL A 15 -50.66 30.95 -1.62
CA VAL A 15 -50.51 29.68 -2.38
C VAL A 15 -50.39 29.87 -3.90
N LEU A 16 -49.20 29.52 -4.41
CA LEU A 16 -48.75 29.12 -5.78
C LEU A 16 -47.44 29.87 -6.08
N GLY A 17 -46.28 29.27 -6.30
CA GLY A 17 -45.89 27.87 -6.50
C GLY A 17 -44.66 27.88 -7.41
N THR A 18 -43.49 27.52 -6.90
CA THR A 18 -42.31 27.11 -7.69
C THR A 18 -41.49 26.18 -6.81
N ALA A 19 -41.66 24.87 -7.05
CA ALA A 19 -40.88 23.82 -6.40
C ALA A 19 -39.49 23.76 -7.04
N ALA A 20 -38.47 24.11 -6.28
CA ALA A 20 -37.10 23.62 -6.46
C ALA A 20 -36.86 22.60 -5.35
N THR A 21 -36.71 21.33 -5.72
CA THR A 21 -36.39 20.23 -4.82
C THR A 21 -34.96 20.38 -4.31
N GLY A 22 -34.80 21.09 -3.20
CA GLY A 22 -33.62 20.99 -2.34
C GLY A 22 -33.75 19.72 -1.50
N ALA A 23 -32.78 18.82 -1.60
CA ALA A 23 -32.60 17.75 -0.64
C ALA A 23 -32.34 18.37 0.74
N LEU A 24 -33.33 18.25 1.63
CA LEU A 24 -33.24 18.69 3.00
C LEU A 24 -32.32 17.73 3.76
N PHE A 25 -31.10 18.18 4.05
CA PHE A 25 -30.27 17.59 5.09
C PHE A 25 -31.05 17.65 6.40
N HIS A 26 -31.45 16.48 6.93
CA HIS A 26 -32.02 16.38 8.27
C HIS A 26 -30.91 16.65 9.28
N ILE A 27 -30.82 17.90 9.76
CA ILE A 27 -30.01 18.27 10.93
C ILE A 27 -30.73 17.75 12.17
N GLY A 28 -30.44 16.50 12.52
CA GLY A 28 -30.75 15.94 13.84
C GLY A 28 -29.74 16.46 14.85
N LYS A 29 -30.08 17.54 15.56
CA LYS A 29 -29.27 18.01 16.70
C LYS A 29 -29.32 16.97 17.83
N SER A 30 -28.30 16.14 17.92
CA SER A 30 -27.84 15.60 19.20
C SER A 30 -26.47 16.21 19.47
N HIS A 31 -26.42 17.20 20.37
CA HIS A 31 -25.14 17.65 20.92
C HIS A 31 -24.70 16.62 21.95
N ALA A 32 -24.08 15.54 21.47
CA ALA A 32 -23.28 14.67 22.32
C ALA A 32 -22.07 15.48 22.80
N GLN A 33 -21.90 15.55 24.12
CA GLN A 33 -20.76 16.15 24.78
C GLN A 33 -19.49 15.46 24.26
N ALA A 34 -18.53 16.19 23.71
CA ALA A 34 -17.32 15.62 23.10
C ALA A 34 -16.62 14.67 24.08
N GLN A 35 -16.55 13.37 23.73
CA GLN A 35 -16.08 12.29 24.60
C GLN A 35 -14.56 12.13 24.60
N GLY A 36 -13.81 13.23 24.73
CA GLY A 36 -12.34 13.20 24.66
C GLY A 36 -11.79 13.06 23.24
N ARG A 37 -10.48 12.79 23.14
CA ARG A 37 -9.78 12.61 21.87
C ARG A 37 -9.90 11.16 21.40
N VAL A 38 -9.80 10.92 20.08
CA VAL A 38 -9.73 9.57 19.51
C VAL A 38 -8.33 9.32 18.96
N ILE A 39 -7.63 8.31 19.49
CA ILE A 39 -6.29 7.92 19.07
C ILE A 39 -6.38 6.53 18.41
N MET A 40 -5.77 6.38 17.24
CA MET A 40 -5.85 5.19 16.41
C MET A 40 -4.46 4.76 15.98
N LEU A 41 -4.06 3.55 16.37
CA LEU A 41 -2.80 2.92 15.99
C LEU A 41 -3.10 1.73 15.07
N GLY A 42 -2.80 1.89 13.78
CA GLY A 42 -3.05 0.85 12.79
C GLY A 42 -1.76 0.13 12.38
N TYR A 43 -1.81 -1.20 12.29
CA TYR A 43 -0.69 -2.04 11.93
C TYR A 43 -1.08 -2.91 10.73
N ASP A 44 -0.43 -2.74 9.59
CA ASP A 44 -0.70 -3.48 8.36
C ASP A 44 -0.40 -4.98 8.61
N GLY A 45 -1.39 -5.86 8.48
CA GLY A 45 -1.14 -7.32 8.55
C GLY A 45 -0.71 -7.91 9.90
N MET A 46 -1.40 -7.60 11.02
CA MET A 46 -1.23 -8.38 12.26
C MET A 46 -2.17 -9.59 12.28
N GLU A 47 -1.59 -10.80 12.36
CA GLU A 47 -2.33 -12.07 12.36
C GLU A 47 -2.88 -12.41 13.76
N PRO A 48 -4.21 -12.51 13.93
CA PRO A 48 -4.84 -12.76 15.22
C PRO A 48 -4.35 -14.00 15.95
N SER A 49 -4.16 -15.12 15.24
CA SER A 49 -3.74 -16.38 15.90
C SER A 49 -2.39 -16.25 16.60
N ILE A 50 -1.43 -15.52 16.01
CA ILE A 50 -0.13 -15.25 16.62
C ILE A 50 -0.28 -14.33 17.83
N VAL A 51 -1.09 -13.27 17.69
CA VAL A 51 -1.33 -12.30 18.77
C VAL A 51 -1.99 -12.99 19.97
N GLU A 52 -3.00 -13.83 19.73
CA GLU A 52 -3.69 -14.63 20.74
C GLU A 52 -2.70 -15.55 21.49
N GLU A 53 -1.88 -16.31 20.76
CA GLU A 53 -0.83 -17.16 21.37
C GLU A 53 0.19 -16.35 22.19
N MET A 54 0.59 -15.16 21.72
CA MET A 54 1.51 -14.29 22.44
C MET A 54 0.88 -13.70 23.72
N LEU A 55 -0.42 -13.37 23.68
CA LEU A 55 -1.18 -12.91 24.85
C LEU A 55 -1.27 -14.00 25.91
N GLU A 56 -1.51 -15.24 25.51
CA GLU A 56 -1.52 -16.40 26.42
C GLU A 56 -0.17 -16.62 27.10
N ARG A 57 0.93 -16.33 26.39
CA ARG A 57 2.30 -16.37 26.95
C ARG A 57 2.68 -15.12 27.75
N GLY A 58 1.82 -14.11 27.83
CA GLY A 58 2.11 -12.86 28.53
C GLY A 58 3.16 -11.97 27.85
N GLU A 59 3.38 -12.17 26.54
CA GLU A 59 4.40 -11.45 25.77
C GLU A 59 3.97 -10.07 25.27
N LEU A 60 2.67 -9.75 25.39
CA LEU A 60 2.05 -8.49 24.94
C LEU A 60 1.28 -7.84 26.10
N PRO A 61 1.99 -7.33 27.13
CA PRO A 61 1.36 -6.86 28.37
C PRO A 61 0.41 -5.67 28.16
N ASN A 62 0.68 -4.78 27.20
CA ASN A 62 -0.14 -3.58 27.00
C ASN A 62 -1.43 -3.90 26.22
N LEU A 63 -1.33 -4.73 25.18
CA LEU A 63 -2.50 -5.26 24.47
C LEU A 63 -3.32 -6.20 25.38
N GLY A 64 -2.65 -6.97 26.23
CA GLY A 64 -3.29 -7.77 27.28
C GLY A 64 -4.12 -6.90 28.22
N LYS A 65 -3.57 -5.79 28.68
CA LYS A 65 -4.30 -4.80 29.49
C LYS A 65 -5.53 -4.24 28.75
N LEU A 66 -5.40 -3.86 27.47
CA LEU A 66 -6.55 -3.39 26.67
C LEU A 66 -7.65 -4.45 26.55
N ARG A 67 -7.28 -5.72 26.32
CA ARG A 67 -8.22 -6.84 26.29
C ARG A 67 -8.98 -7.00 27.60
N GLU A 68 -8.31 -6.82 28.73
CA GLU A 68 -8.90 -6.99 30.07
C GLU A 68 -9.79 -5.80 30.48
N THR A 69 -9.36 -4.57 30.20
CA THR A 69 -10.06 -3.36 30.68
C THR A 69 -11.05 -2.77 29.69
N GLY A 70 -10.94 -3.12 28.41
CA GLY A 70 -11.79 -2.62 27.32
C GLY A 70 -12.29 -3.77 26.45
N ALA A 71 -11.68 -3.96 25.28
CA ALA A 71 -12.09 -4.99 24.34
C ALA A 71 -10.96 -5.52 23.46
N TYR A 72 -11.13 -6.76 23.02
CA TYR A 72 -10.45 -7.38 21.90
C TYR A 72 -11.47 -8.11 21.02
N ARG A 73 -11.38 -7.94 19.70
CA ARG A 73 -12.11 -8.73 18.69
C ARG A 73 -11.20 -8.97 17.49
N ARG A 74 -11.47 -10.06 16.75
CA ARG A 74 -10.98 -10.19 15.38
C ARG A 74 -11.74 -9.20 14.49
N LEU A 75 -11.03 -8.43 13.68
CA LEU A 75 -11.61 -7.39 12.83
C LEU A 75 -11.86 -7.93 11.42
N GLY A 76 -13.10 -7.86 10.96
CA GLY A 76 -13.45 -8.23 9.59
C GLY A 76 -12.80 -7.28 8.58
N SER A 77 -11.96 -7.85 7.69
CA SER A 77 -11.35 -7.12 6.57
C SER A 77 -12.31 -7.00 5.38
N THR A 78 -11.79 -6.60 4.23
CA THR A 78 -12.52 -6.44 2.97
C THR A 78 -12.47 -7.70 2.11
N ILE A 79 -13.30 -7.72 1.06
CA ILE A 79 -13.17 -8.69 -0.03
C ILE A 79 -12.52 -7.95 -1.21
N PRO A 80 -11.29 -8.27 -1.63
CA PRO A 80 -10.29 -9.11 -0.94
C PRO A 80 -9.64 -8.38 0.26
N PRO A 81 -8.95 -9.09 1.18
CA PRO A 81 -8.28 -8.51 2.33
C PRO A 81 -6.90 -7.93 1.96
N GLN A 82 -6.87 -7.08 0.93
CA GLN A 82 -5.66 -6.40 0.45
C GLN A 82 -5.50 -5.05 1.14
N SER A 83 -4.29 -4.66 1.53
CA SER A 83 -4.01 -3.36 2.12
C SER A 83 -4.61 -2.16 1.35
N PRO A 84 -4.46 -2.02 0.01
CA PRO A 84 -5.08 -0.90 -0.72
C PRO A 84 -6.61 -0.94 -0.69
N VAL A 85 -7.22 -2.12 -0.52
CA VAL A 85 -8.68 -2.24 -0.45
C VAL A 85 -9.13 -1.91 0.97
N ALA A 86 -8.54 -2.56 1.97
CA ALA A 86 -8.87 -2.42 3.38
C ALA A 86 -8.64 -0.98 3.88
N TRP A 87 -7.46 -0.39 3.64
CA TRP A 87 -7.18 0.98 4.08
C TRP A 87 -8.08 2.03 3.43
N ASN A 88 -8.52 1.82 2.19
CA ASN A 88 -9.46 2.72 1.54
C ASN A 88 -10.91 2.50 2.00
N THR A 89 -11.29 1.27 2.33
CA THR A 89 -12.56 0.97 3.02
C THR A 89 -12.58 1.59 4.41
N TYR A 90 -11.49 1.50 5.18
CA TYR A 90 -11.32 2.20 6.46
C TYR A 90 -11.46 3.71 6.30
N ALA A 91 -10.71 4.27 5.34
CA ALA A 91 -10.67 5.71 5.10
C ALA A 91 -12.05 6.27 4.76
N THR A 92 -12.74 5.66 3.79
CA THR A 92 -13.99 6.17 3.23
C THR A 92 -15.24 5.65 3.93
N CYS A 93 -15.08 4.63 4.79
CA CYS A 93 -16.18 3.85 5.35
C CYS A 93 -17.08 3.24 4.26
N LYS A 94 -16.55 2.89 3.08
CA LYS A 94 -17.34 2.32 1.97
C LYS A 94 -16.73 1.01 1.49
N ASN A 95 -17.51 0.11 0.89
CA ASN A 95 -16.98 -1.05 0.20
C ASN A 95 -16.22 -0.65 -1.10
N PRO A 96 -15.50 -1.60 -1.74
CA PRO A 96 -14.72 -1.33 -2.97
C PRO A 96 -15.49 -0.68 -4.11
N GLY A 97 -16.77 -1.00 -4.30
CA GLY A 97 -17.62 -0.36 -5.30
C GLY A 97 -17.88 1.12 -5.03
N GLY A 98 -17.74 1.57 -3.79
CA GLY A 98 -17.90 2.97 -3.38
C GLY A 98 -16.62 3.80 -3.48
N HIS A 99 -15.45 3.17 -3.29
CA HIS A 99 -14.16 3.85 -3.29
C HIS A 99 -13.25 3.52 -4.48
N ASN A 100 -13.69 2.69 -5.42
CA ASN A 100 -13.02 2.41 -6.70
C ASN A 100 -11.66 1.66 -6.59
N ILE A 101 -11.33 1.09 -5.43
CA ILE A 101 -10.09 0.31 -5.25
C ILE A 101 -10.45 -1.15 -4.98
N PHE A 102 -10.24 -2.02 -5.96
CA PHE A 102 -10.56 -3.45 -5.86
C PHE A 102 -9.33 -4.34 -5.69
N ASP A 103 -8.15 -3.85 -6.09
CA ASP A 103 -6.91 -4.61 -6.14
C ASP A 103 -5.70 -3.64 -6.24
N PHE A 104 -4.48 -4.13 -6.03
CA PHE A 104 -3.24 -3.43 -6.39
C PHE A 104 -3.12 -3.16 -7.91
N ILE A 105 -3.75 -4.00 -8.74
CA ILE A 105 -3.74 -3.90 -10.20
C ILE A 105 -5.17 -3.71 -10.69
N ARG A 106 -5.39 -2.63 -11.46
CA ARG A 106 -6.64 -2.46 -12.22
C ARG A 106 -6.41 -2.79 -13.69
N ARG A 107 -7.49 -2.84 -14.47
CA ARG A 107 -7.42 -2.96 -15.93
C ARG A 107 -8.04 -1.74 -16.60
N ASP A 108 -7.50 -1.35 -17.74
CA ASP A 108 -8.22 -0.61 -18.77
C ASP A 108 -8.83 -1.64 -19.74
N PRO A 109 -10.16 -1.87 -19.70
CA PRO A 109 -10.80 -2.85 -20.56
C PRO A 109 -10.91 -2.39 -22.03
N LYS A 110 -10.70 -1.09 -22.31
CA LYS A 110 -10.96 -0.47 -23.63
C LYS A 110 -9.69 -0.15 -24.42
N SER A 111 -8.53 -0.58 -23.94
CA SER A 111 -7.27 -0.40 -24.66
C SER A 111 -7.36 -0.99 -26.09
N PRO A 112 -6.76 -0.35 -27.13
CA PRO A 112 -6.93 -0.76 -28.53
C PRO A 112 -6.49 -2.20 -28.85
N GLY A 113 -5.52 -2.74 -28.09
CA GLY A 113 -5.01 -4.11 -28.23
C GLY A 113 -5.77 -5.17 -27.42
N GLY A 114 -6.88 -4.78 -26.79
CA GLY A 114 -7.55 -5.53 -25.74
C GLY A 114 -7.25 -4.98 -24.34
N PRO A 115 -7.87 -5.55 -23.29
CA PRO A 115 -7.65 -5.16 -21.91
C PRO A 115 -6.17 -5.06 -21.51
N MET A 116 -5.81 -4.03 -20.75
CA MET A 116 -4.45 -3.73 -20.34
C MET A 116 -4.35 -3.54 -18.82
N PRO A 117 -3.42 -4.19 -18.10
CA PRO A 117 -3.22 -3.91 -16.69
C PRO A 117 -2.59 -2.54 -16.43
N LEU A 118 -2.99 -1.92 -15.33
CA LEU A 118 -2.51 -0.65 -14.81
C LEU A 118 -2.36 -0.72 -13.29
N VAL A 119 -1.57 0.17 -12.70
CA VAL A 119 -1.53 0.33 -11.23
C VAL A 119 -2.93 0.71 -10.73
N GLY A 120 -3.40 0.02 -9.70
CA GLY A 120 -4.78 0.13 -9.18
C GLY A 120 -5.02 1.35 -8.28
N THR A 121 -3.96 1.87 -7.65
CA THR A 121 -4.10 2.81 -6.52
C THR A 121 -3.90 4.28 -6.91
N GLY A 122 -3.11 4.55 -7.95
CA GLY A 122 -2.81 5.91 -8.36
C GLY A 122 -1.67 5.97 -9.38
N LYS A 123 -1.21 7.18 -9.68
CA LYS A 123 -0.03 7.43 -10.51
C LYS A 123 0.67 8.74 -10.17
N LEU A 124 1.94 8.85 -10.54
CA LEU A 124 2.67 10.11 -10.59
C LEU A 124 2.65 10.66 -12.02
N VAL A 125 2.27 11.93 -12.16
CA VAL A 125 2.42 12.68 -13.40
C VAL A 125 3.72 13.50 -13.30
N PRO A 126 4.70 13.31 -14.21
CA PRO A 126 5.92 14.12 -14.23
C PRO A 126 5.64 15.61 -14.49
N PRO A 127 6.55 16.52 -14.09
CA PRO A 127 6.39 17.95 -14.31
C PRO A 127 6.46 18.28 -15.79
N VAL A 128 5.83 19.38 -16.19
CA VAL A 128 5.90 19.93 -17.55
C VAL A 128 6.95 21.03 -17.58
N ILE A 129 8.00 20.81 -18.37
CA ILE A 129 9.07 21.81 -18.60
C ILE A 129 8.80 22.51 -19.94
N GLY A 130 8.68 23.83 -19.89
CA GLY A 130 8.46 24.67 -21.07
C GLY A 130 9.65 24.72 -22.01
N THR A 131 9.42 25.20 -23.23
CA THR A 131 10.48 25.38 -24.24
C THR A 131 11.55 26.40 -23.82
N ASP A 132 11.23 27.30 -22.89
CA ASP A 132 12.16 28.27 -22.30
C ASP A 132 12.95 27.69 -21.10
N GLY A 133 12.76 26.40 -20.80
CA GLY A 133 13.31 25.70 -19.64
C GLY A 133 12.56 25.96 -18.33
N GLY A 134 11.51 26.79 -18.29
CA GLY A 134 10.77 27.05 -17.05
C GLY A 134 9.83 25.91 -16.65
N LEU A 135 9.58 25.75 -15.35
CA LEU A 135 8.53 24.86 -14.84
C LEU A 135 7.15 25.45 -15.18
N GLN A 136 6.34 24.73 -15.95
CA GLN A 136 4.97 25.12 -16.29
C GLN A 136 3.95 24.44 -15.37
N GLU A 137 4.12 23.14 -15.13
CA GLU A 137 3.30 22.38 -14.19
C GLU A 137 4.21 21.51 -13.30
N PRO A 138 4.03 21.51 -11.96
CA PRO A 138 4.79 20.65 -11.06
C PRO A 138 4.40 19.17 -11.25
N ALA A 139 5.25 18.26 -10.76
CA ALA A 139 4.87 16.86 -10.69
C ALA A 139 3.67 16.70 -9.76
N LYS A 140 2.77 15.78 -10.09
CA LYS A 140 1.51 15.63 -9.37
C LYS A 140 1.13 14.17 -9.17
N GLY A 141 0.90 13.79 -7.91
CA GLY A 141 0.25 12.54 -7.56
C GLY A 141 -1.24 12.54 -7.93
N ILE A 142 -1.75 11.40 -8.37
CA ILE A 142 -3.18 11.14 -8.58
C ILE A 142 -3.54 9.90 -7.76
N ASN A 143 -4.52 10.03 -6.88
CA ASN A 143 -5.15 8.91 -6.18
C ASN A 143 -6.39 8.47 -6.97
N TYR A 144 -6.57 7.17 -7.18
CA TYR A 144 -7.76 6.63 -7.85
C TYR A 144 -8.93 6.35 -6.91
N ARG A 145 -8.73 6.51 -5.59
CA ARG A 145 -9.79 6.44 -4.60
C ARG A 145 -10.89 7.45 -4.91
N THR A 146 -12.13 6.97 -4.89
CA THR A 146 -13.34 7.80 -4.82
C THR A 146 -13.91 7.80 -3.41
N GLY A 147 -14.85 8.69 -3.13
CA GLY A 147 -15.39 8.87 -1.78
C GLY A 147 -14.53 9.82 -0.94
N ILE A 148 -15.18 10.45 0.03
CA ILE A 148 -14.55 11.37 0.98
C ILE A 148 -14.09 10.52 2.17
N PRO A 149 -12.85 10.65 2.67
CA PRO A 149 -12.44 9.93 3.86
C PRO A 149 -13.00 10.59 5.14
N PHE A 150 -13.23 9.80 6.19
CA PHE A 150 -13.83 10.28 7.44
C PHE A 150 -13.04 11.43 8.08
N TRP A 151 -11.71 11.45 7.95
CA TRP A 151 -10.90 12.55 8.47
C TRP A 151 -11.17 13.87 7.75
N SER A 152 -11.46 13.86 6.45
CA SER A 152 -11.84 15.07 5.71
C SER A 152 -13.24 15.54 6.11
N VAL A 153 -14.18 14.62 6.35
CA VAL A 153 -15.51 14.97 6.89
C VAL A 153 -15.40 15.62 8.27
N ALA A 154 -14.56 15.06 9.15
CA ALA A 154 -14.32 15.63 10.47
C ALA A 154 -13.66 17.01 10.37
N ASP A 155 -12.67 17.18 9.48
CA ASP A 155 -12.00 18.45 9.23
C ASP A 155 -12.95 19.54 8.71
N GLU A 156 -13.83 19.21 7.78
CA GLU A 156 -14.86 20.12 7.27
C GLU A 156 -15.83 20.59 8.36
N GLN A 157 -16.05 19.76 9.38
CA GLN A 157 -16.87 20.07 10.55
C GLN A 157 -16.05 20.66 11.72
N GLY A 158 -14.81 21.10 11.45
CA GLY A 158 -13.98 21.86 12.38
C GLY A 158 -13.16 21.03 13.36
N LYS A 159 -13.06 19.71 13.16
CA LYS A 159 -12.19 18.83 13.96
C LYS A 159 -10.76 18.85 13.43
N ARG A 160 -9.80 18.79 14.34
CA ARG A 160 -8.36 18.77 14.03
C ARG A 160 -7.85 17.35 14.05
N GLY A 161 -7.49 16.84 12.88
CA GLY A 161 -6.89 15.52 12.72
C GLY A 161 -5.37 15.57 12.59
N LYS A 162 -4.67 14.63 13.22
CA LYS A 162 -3.27 14.31 12.90
C LYS A 162 -3.21 12.95 12.24
N ILE A 163 -2.98 12.92 10.92
CA ILE A 163 -3.02 11.70 10.11
C ILE A 163 -1.61 11.33 9.66
N LEU A 164 -1.05 10.30 10.27
CA LEU A 164 0.37 9.98 10.19
C LEU A 164 0.57 8.65 9.47
N ASN A 165 1.29 8.69 8.35
CA ASN A 165 1.74 7.53 7.62
C ASN A 165 0.62 6.61 7.12
N ILE A 166 -0.53 7.17 6.72
CA ILE A 166 -1.65 6.33 6.29
C ILE A 166 -1.40 5.72 4.90
N PRO A 167 -1.55 4.39 4.74
CA PRO A 167 -1.46 3.72 3.45
C PRO A 167 -2.50 4.24 2.44
N PHE A 168 -2.06 4.33 1.18
CA PHE A 168 -2.83 4.65 -0.02
C PHE A 168 -3.59 5.97 0.02
N ALA A 169 -3.07 6.93 0.78
CA ALA A 169 -3.58 8.29 0.86
C ALA A 169 -2.63 9.31 0.20
N PHE A 170 -1.88 8.91 -0.83
CA PHE A 170 -1.05 9.79 -1.65
C PHE A 170 -1.79 10.21 -2.94
N PRO A 171 -1.77 11.49 -3.35
CA PRO A 171 -1.30 12.64 -2.55
C PRO A 171 -2.15 12.86 -1.30
N PRO A 172 -1.60 13.53 -0.26
CA PRO A 172 -2.30 13.74 1.00
C PRO A 172 -3.60 14.53 0.78
N ASP A 173 -4.64 14.19 1.53
CA ASP A 173 -5.88 14.95 1.51
C ASP A 173 -5.65 16.39 2.01
N PRO A 174 -6.28 17.40 1.38
CA PRO A 174 -6.14 18.79 1.80
C PRO A 174 -6.99 19.06 3.05
N LEU A 175 -6.36 19.17 4.22
CA LEU A 175 -7.01 19.44 5.50
C LEU A 175 -6.87 20.93 5.86
N LYS A 176 -7.95 21.55 6.35
CA LYS A 176 -7.96 22.96 6.74
C LYS A 176 -7.49 23.17 8.18
N ASN A 177 -7.83 22.23 9.06
CA ASN A 177 -7.58 22.30 10.50
C ASN A 177 -6.58 21.22 10.97
N GLY A 178 -6.44 20.14 10.20
CA GLY A 178 -5.53 19.03 10.50
C GLY A 178 -4.19 19.06 9.76
N MET A 179 -3.44 17.96 9.94
CA MET A 179 -2.20 17.68 9.22
C MET A 179 -2.14 16.22 8.77
N MET A 180 -1.37 15.97 7.72
CA MET A 180 -1.22 14.67 7.11
C MET A 180 0.20 14.43 6.60
N ILE A 181 0.70 13.21 6.79
CA ILE A 181 1.82 12.64 6.02
C ILE A 181 1.38 11.30 5.40
N SER A 182 1.53 11.18 4.08
CA SER A 182 1.25 9.96 3.31
C SER A 182 2.30 8.88 3.59
N ALA A 183 1.96 7.61 3.41
CA ALA A 183 2.94 6.51 3.44
C ALA A 183 2.82 5.58 2.23
N LEU A 184 2.48 4.30 2.44
CA LEU A 184 2.44 3.28 1.39
C LEU A 184 1.64 3.79 0.18
N GLY A 185 2.25 3.77 -1.01
CA GLY A 185 1.68 4.37 -2.23
C GLY A 185 2.35 5.67 -2.68
N VAL A 186 3.15 6.34 -1.83
CA VAL A 186 4.06 7.40 -2.31
C VAL A 186 5.14 6.76 -3.21
N PRO A 187 5.29 7.18 -4.48
CA PRO A 187 6.28 6.63 -5.39
C PRO A 187 7.66 7.26 -5.19
N ASP A 188 8.68 6.62 -5.75
CA ASP A 188 10.03 7.18 -5.79
C ASP A 188 10.12 8.34 -6.79
N LEU A 189 11.29 8.96 -6.90
CA LEU A 189 11.53 10.10 -7.78
C LEU A 189 11.33 9.74 -9.28
N ARG A 190 11.40 8.44 -9.62
CA ARG A 190 11.16 7.91 -10.96
C ARG A 190 9.69 7.53 -11.20
N GLY A 191 8.83 7.68 -10.20
CA GLY A 191 7.41 7.30 -10.26
C GLY A 191 7.16 5.80 -10.07
N THR A 192 8.13 5.05 -9.55
CA THR A 192 8.01 3.60 -9.32
C THR A 192 7.73 3.27 -7.85
N THR A 193 7.38 2.03 -7.56
CA THR A 193 7.20 1.49 -6.20
C THR A 193 8.54 1.01 -5.65
N SER A 194 9.45 1.95 -5.37
CA SER A 194 10.81 1.73 -4.83
C SER A 194 11.75 0.89 -5.71
N THR A 195 12.13 1.38 -6.89
CA THR A 195 13.16 0.69 -7.71
C THR A 195 14.54 0.84 -7.09
N TYR A 196 15.08 -0.25 -6.55
CA TYR A 196 16.42 -0.26 -5.96
C TYR A 196 17.53 -0.49 -6.98
N PHE A 197 18.77 -0.25 -6.55
CA PHE A 197 19.96 -0.58 -7.34
C PHE A 197 20.89 -1.47 -6.53
N SER A 198 21.30 -2.60 -7.09
CA SER A 198 22.42 -3.39 -6.58
C SER A 198 23.62 -3.13 -7.46
N LEU A 199 24.72 -2.68 -6.85
CA LEU A 199 25.92 -2.26 -7.55
C LEU A 199 27.05 -3.25 -7.23
N SER A 200 27.72 -3.80 -8.25
CA SER A 200 28.85 -4.70 -8.02
C SER A 200 29.87 -4.70 -9.14
N ASP A 201 31.14 -4.88 -8.79
CA ASP A 201 32.25 -5.12 -9.72
C ASP A 201 32.36 -6.57 -10.20
N SER A 202 31.46 -7.44 -9.74
CA SER A 202 31.56 -8.89 -9.93
C SER A 202 30.31 -9.54 -10.55
N PHE A 203 29.30 -8.75 -10.96
CA PHE A 203 28.14 -9.31 -11.66
C PHE A 203 28.51 -9.93 -13.00
N THR A 204 27.99 -11.12 -13.24
CA THR A 204 28.04 -11.81 -14.52
C THR A 204 27.12 -11.16 -15.54
N GLN A 205 27.34 -11.43 -16.84
CA GLN A 205 26.43 -10.95 -17.89
C GLN A 205 25.02 -11.52 -17.76
N GLU A 206 24.88 -12.73 -17.23
CA GLU A 206 23.57 -13.35 -16.95
C GLU A 206 22.82 -12.55 -15.89
N GLU A 207 23.46 -12.27 -14.75
CA GLU A 207 22.86 -11.47 -13.66
C GLU A 207 22.49 -10.05 -14.09
N LEU A 208 23.29 -9.42 -14.96
CA LEU A 208 23.01 -8.09 -15.51
C LEU A 208 21.86 -8.09 -16.52
N SER A 209 21.58 -9.24 -17.16
CA SER A 209 20.52 -9.40 -18.15
C SER A 209 19.18 -9.82 -17.56
N GLU A 210 19.13 -10.14 -16.26
CA GLU A 210 17.94 -10.60 -15.58
C GLU A 210 16.87 -9.49 -15.49
N ASP A 211 15.62 -9.82 -15.83
CA ASP A 211 14.48 -8.93 -15.66
C ASP A 211 14.01 -8.93 -14.20
N LEU A 212 14.62 -8.06 -13.41
CA LEU A 212 14.31 -7.89 -12.00
C LEU A 212 13.07 -7.02 -11.82
N GLY A 213 11.94 -7.64 -11.47
CA GLY A 213 10.76 -6.90 -11.05
C GLY A 213 11.02 -6.09 -9.78
N GLY A 214 11.15 -4.76 -9.90
CA GLY A 214 11.32 -3.82 -8.78
C GLY A 214 12.76 -3.40 -8.48
N GLY A 215 13.75 -3.78 -9.30
CA GLY A 215 15.16 -3.47 -9.05
C GLY A 215 16.04 -3.46 -10.30
N ARG A 216 17.29 -3.05 -10.15
CA ARG A 216 18.31 -3.14 -11.21
C ARG A 216 19.67 -3.54 -10.64
N ARG A 217 20.31 -4.55 -11.24
CA ARG A 217 21.73 -4.85 -11.01
C ARG A 217 22.59 -4.06 -11.99
N ILE A 218 23.63 -3.43 -11.48
CA ILE A 218 24.51 -2.55 -12.24
C ILE A 218 25.96 -2.95 -11.98
N ALA A 219 26.74 -3.06 -13.05
CA ALA A 219 28.17 -3.29 -12.97
C ALA A 219 28.91 -1.99 -12.53
N LEU A 220 29.76 -2.10 -11.53
CA LEU A 220 30.72 -1.06 -11.15
C LEU A 220 32.08 -1.37 -11.79
N ALA A 221 32.65 -0.39 -12.48
CA ALA A 221 34.00 -0.48 -13.01
C ALA A 221 34.93 0.39 -12.16
N PHE A 222 35.70 -0.25 -11.26
CA PHE A 222 36.73 0.43 -10.50
C PHE A 222 37.98 0.66 -11.35
N ASP A 223 38.54 1.85 -11.26
CA ASP A 223 39.85 2.15 -11.80
C ASP A 223 40.98 1.59 -10.92
N GLY A 224 42.23 1.76 -11.37
CA GLY A 224 43.41 1.29 -10.62
C GLY A 224 43.64 1.98 -9.26
N SER A 225 42.76 2.89 -8.85
CA SER A 225 42.77 3.60 -7.57
C SER A 225 41.56 3.27 -6.69
N ASP A 226 40.79 2.21 -7.00
CA ASP A 226 39.54 1.85 -6.32
C ASP A 226 38.50 2.99 -6.36
N GLU A 227 38.44 3.71 -7.48
CA GLU A 227 37.36 4.65 -7.79
C GLU A 227 36.43 4.14 -8.89
N ALA A 228 35.12 4.32 -8.71
CA ALA A 228 34.12 4.02 -9.74
C ALA A 228 33.13 5.18 -9.90
N LEU A 229 32.53 5.28 -11.08
CA LEU A 229 31.48 6.25 -11.39
C LEU A 229 30.19 5.50 -11.78
N PHE A 230 29.06 5.95 -11.24
CA PHE A 230 27.73 5.43 -11.58
C PHE A 230 26.75 6.58 -11.84
N PRO A 231 26.17 6.70 -13.04
CA PRO A 231 25.10 7.66 -13.29
C PRO A 231 23.78 7.16 -12.71
N VAL A 232 23.37 7.74 -11.58
CA VAL A 232 22.09 7.42 -10.94
C VAL A 232 20.95 7.96 -11.79
N PRO A 233 19.98 7.14 -12.23
CA PRO A 233 18.84 7.63 -12.98
C PRO A 233 17.87 8.38 -12.06
N GLY A 234 17.47 9.56 -12.51
CA GLY A 234 16.56 10.49 -11.84
C GLY A 234 15.17 10.56 -12.46
N PRO A 235 14.41 11.64 -12.19
CA PRO A 235 13.04 11.81 -12.65
C PRO A 235 12.86 11.77 -14.17
N ARG A 236 11.62 11.50 -14.60
CA ARG A 236 11.21 11.48 -16.00
C ARG A 236 11.15 12.91 -16.58
N ASP A 237 11.80 13.11 -17.71
CA ASP A 237 11.69 14.33 -18.53
C ASP A 237 10.73 14.14 -19.71
N ASN A 238 9.48 14.57 -19.54
CA ASN A 238 8.40 14.35 -20.50
C ASN A 238 8.59 15.03 -21.88
N ARG A 239 9.64 15.85 -22.07
CA ARG A 239 10.02 16.38 -23.39
C ARG A 239 10.46 15.26 -24.35
N TYR A 240 10.94 14.14 -23.81
CA TYR A 240 11.35 12.96 -24.58
C TYR A 240 10.28 11.88 -24.58
N ARG A 241 10.32 10.93 -25.55
CA ARG A 241 9.47 9.73 -25.55
C ARG A 241 9.90 8.74 -24.47
N PHE A 242 9.02 7.87 -24.01
CA PHE A 242 9.33 6.94 -22.90
C PHE A 242 10.51 6.02 -23.22
N SER A 243 10.64 5.60 -24.48
CA SER A 243 11.71 4.74 -24.98
C SER A 243 13.02 5.48 -25.28
N ASP A 244 13.07 6.81 -25.10
CA ASP A 244 14.26 7.60 -25.38
C ASP A 244 15.30 7.40 -24.25
N PRO A 245 16.58 7.17 -24.55
CA PRO A 245 17.62 7.11 -23.51
C PRO A 245 17.71 8.36 -22.64
N ASN A 246 17.34 9.54 -23.18
CA ASN A 246 17.31 10.81 -22.46
C ASN A 246 16.01 11.02 -21.67
N ALA A 247 15.15 10.00 -21.61
CA ALA A 247 13.88 10.07 -20.90
C ALA A 247 14.03 10.36 -19.40
N TYR A 248 15.19 10.05 -18.82
CA TYR A 248 15.43 10.21 -17.40
C TYR A 248 16.65 11.10 -17.23
N THR A 249 16.57 12.06 -16.31
CA THR A 249 17.76 12.79 -15.89
C THR A 249 18.73 11.85 -15.19
N SER A 250 19.96 12.28 -14.98
CA SER A 250 20.92 11.51 -14.20
C SER A 250 21.87 12.41 -13.44
N THR A 251 22.43 11.88 -12.36
CA THR A 251 23.50 12.55 -11.59
C THR A 251 24.63 11.56 -11.34
N PRO A 252 25.90 11.94 -11.52
CA PRO A 252 27.03 11.03 -11.31
C PRO A 252 27.29 10.83 -9.82
N LEU A 253 27.41 9.57 -9.40
CA LEU A 253 27.98 9.19 -8.11
C LEU A 253 29.40 8.69 -8.27
N ARG A 254 30.30 9.20 -7.42
CA ARG A 254 31.67 8.71 -7.27
C ARG A 254 31.77 7.81 -6.05
N PHE A 255 32.34 6.64 -6.25
CA PHE A 255 32.66 5.67 -5.20
C PHE A 255 34.17 5.70 -5.00
N LYS A 256 34.63 5.82 -3.76
CA LYS A 256 36.02 5.61 -3.37
C LYS A 256 36.07 4.52 -2.32
N ILE A 257 36.68 3.38 -2.64
CA ILE A 257 36.68 2.21 -1.76
C ILE A 257 38.07 1.98 -1.17
N ASN A 258 38.10 1.58 0.10
CA ASN A 258 39.25 1.00 0.75
C ASN A 258 38.91 -0.46 1.10
N ARG A 259 39.39 -1.37 0.26
CA ARG A 259 39.14 -2.81 0.39
C ARG A 259 39.75 -3.40 1.66
N GLY A 260 40.88 -2.88 2.12
CA GLY A 260 41.58 -3.37 3.33
C GLY A 260 40.82 -3.07 4.61
N ASP A 261 40.26 -1.86 4.70
CA ASP A 261 39.52 -1.40 5.89
C ASP A 261 38.02 -1.71 5.82
N LYS A 262 37.54 -2.30 4.71
CA LYS A 262 36.13 -2.58 4.43
C LYS A 262 35.23 -1.34 4.54
N ARG A 263 35.76 -0.21 4.10
CA ARG A 263 35.15 1.12 4.19
C ARG A 263 35.28 1.85 2.87
N GLY A 264 34.55 2.94 2.73
CA GLY A 264 34.65 3.81 1.57
C GLY A 264 33.85 5.08 1.73
N LYS A 265 33.79 5.85 0.65
CA LYS A 265 33.04 7.10 0.53
C LYS A 265 32.24 7.10 -0.76
N ILE A 266 31.04 7.65 -0.72
CA ILE A 266 30.20 7.89 -1.90
C ILE A 266 29.84 9.36 -1.94
N SER A 267 30.09 10.04 -3.07
CA SER A 267 29.80 11.46 -3.25
C SER A 267 29.11 11.77 -4.57
N ASP A 268 28.27 12.81 -4.58
CA ASP A 268 27.68 13.39 -5.80
C ASP A 268 28.47 14.60 -6.34
N GLY A 269 29.54 14.99 -5.63
CA GLY A 269 30.39 16.15 -5.90
C GLY A 269 30.20 17.28 -4.88
N ASP A 270 28.99 17.46 -4.36
CA ASP A 270 28.64 18.50 -3.38
C ASP A 270 28.48 17.93 -1.97
N SER A 271 28.01 16.68 -1.87
CA SER A 271 27.77 15.92 -0.65
C SER A 271 28.55 14.61 -0.68
N GLU A 272 28.90 14.09 0.49
CA GLU A 272 29.61 12.81 0.66
C GLU A 272 29.09 12.08 1.90
N VAL A 273 29.00 10.76 1.81
CA VAL A 273 28.70 9.87 2.94
C VAL A 273 29.77 8.79 3.07
N ASP A 274 30.11 8.45 4.31
CA ASP A 274 30.93 7.28 4.61
C ASP A 274 30.09 6.00 4.49
N ILE A 275 30.74 4.93 4.02
CA ILE A 275 30.17 3.60 3.95
C ILE A 275 31.07 2.58 4.64
N GLU A 276 30.45 1.60 5.29
CA GLU A 276 31.12 0.51 5.99
C GLU A 276 30.39 -0.80 5.70
N GLN A 277 31.13 -1.88 5.47
CA GLN A 277 30.53 -3.18 5.20
C GLN A 277 29.61 -3.61 6.36
N GLY A 278 28.39 -4.04 6.03
CA GLY A 278 27.41 -4.51 7.00
C GLY A 278 26.67 -3.40 7.76
N ALA A 279 26.85 -2.13 7.35
CA ALA A 279 26.20 -0.99 7.98
C ALA A 279 25.45 -0.12 6.97
N TRP A 280 24.31 0.42 7.39
CA TRP A 280 23.61 1.46 6.65
C TRP A 280 24.39 2.77 6.72
N SER A 281 24.57 3.44 5.58
CA SER A 281 25.13 4.80 5.53
C SER A 281 24.13 5.83 6.06
N GLU A 282 24.64 7.02 6.37
CA GLU A 282 23.81 8.23 6.43
C GLU A 282 23.16 8.51 5.06
N TRP A 283 22.18 9.42 5.06
CA TRP A 283 21.53 9.85 3.82
C TRP A 283 22.45 10.72 2.97
N LEU A 284 22.52 10.40 1.68
CA LEU A 284 23.15 11.24 0.66
C LEU A 284 22.05 12.03 -0.07
N GLU A 285 22.20 13.35 -0.08
CA GLU A 285 21.37 14.26 -0.87
C GLU A 285 21.86 14.27 -2.32
N LEU A 286 20.92 14.29 -3.28
CA LEU A 286 21.20 14.25 -4.72
C LEU A 286 20.48 15.38 -5.44
N ARG A 287 21.13 15.92 -6.47
CA ARG A 287 20.56 16.94 -7.36
C ARG A 287 20.44 16.43 -8.80
N PHE A 288 19.30 16.73 -9.42
CA PHE A 288 18.99 16.37 -10.79
C PHE A 288 18.59 17.62 -11.57
N GLU A 289 19.41 18.02 -12.54
CA GLU A 289 19.07 19.11 -13.46
C GLU A 289 18.05 18.62 -14.49
N MET A 290 16.81 19.12 -14.40
CA MET A 290 15.78 18.91 -15.45
C MET A 290 15.97 19.92 -16.59
N SER A 291 16.44 21.12 -16.27
CA SER A 291 16.80 22.19 -17.20
C SER A 291 17.65 23.24 -16.48
N PRO A 292 18.23 24.23 -17.19
CA PRO A 292 18.98 25.31 -16.54
C PRO A 292 18.19 26.15 -15.51
N LYS A 293 16.86 26.03 -15.44
CA LYS A 293 15.99 26.76 -14.49
C LYS A 293 15.25 25.85 -13.51
N VAL A 294 15.33 24.52 -13.67
CA VAL A 294 14.54 23.57 -12.89
C VAL A 294 15.44 22.44 -12.44
N GLU A 295 15.55 22.32 -11.11
CA GLU A 295 16.30 21.27 -10.44
C GLU A 295 15.34 20.48 -9.55
N VAL A 296 15.60 19.17 -9.41
CA VAL A 296 14.86 18.28 -8.53
C VAL A 296 15.82 17.65 -7.53
N HIS A 297 15.42 17.63 -6.26
CA HIS A 297 16.25 17.12 -5.17
C HIS A 297 15.73 15.77 -4.69
N GLY A 298 16.64 14.86 -4.40
CA GLY A 298 16.33 13.55 -3.86
C GLY A 298 17.26 13.16 -2.72
N ILE A 299 16.92 12.07 -2.05
CA ILE A 299 17.79 11.43 -1.07
C ILE A 299 17.91 9.94 -1.36
N THR A 300 19.07 9.37 -1.05
CA THR A 300 19.34 7.94 -1.10
C THR A 300 20.27 7.55 0.04
N ARG A 301 20.50 6.25 0.23
CA ARG A 301 21.48 5.71 1.16
C ARG A 301 21.91 4.32 0.73
N PHE A 302 22.96 3.81 1.36
CA PHE A 302 23.66 2.61 0.91
C PHE A 302 23.78 1.59 2.03
N PHE A 303 23.88 0.32 1.63
CA PHE A 303 24.26 -0.78 2.49
C PHE A 303 25.30 -1.64 1.76
N PRO A 304 26.60 -1.50 2.07
CA PRO A 304 27.63 -2.34 1.49
C PRO A 304 27.57 -3.74 2.10
N MET A 305 27.15 -4.74 1.32
CA MET A 305 27.14 -6.13 1.74
C MET A 305 28.55 -6.73 1.72
N GLU A 306 29.36 -6.32 0.73
CA GLU A 306 30.74 -6.79 0.57
C GLU A 306 31.64 -5.63 0.15
N ILE A 307 32.74 -5.43 0.89
CA ILE A 307 33.86 -4.57 0.52
C ILE A 307 35.13 -5.36 0.79
N GLY A 308 35.75 -5.92 -0.25
CA GLY A 308 36.94 -6.73 -0.13
C GLY A 308 37.46 -7.14 -1.51
N GLU A 309 37.60 -8.43 -1.77
CA GLU A 309 37.93 -8.94 -3.11
C GLU A 309 36.87 -8.57 -4.13
N ARG A 310 35.59 -8.59 -3.72
CA ARG A 310 34.46 -8.06 -4.48
C ARG A 310 33.89 -6.85 -3.76
N VAL A 311 33.20 -6.02 -4.52
CA VAL A 311 32.37 -4.94 -3.98
C VAL A 311 30.93 -5.24 -4.35
N ARG A 312 30.04 -5.26 -3.35
CA ARG A 312 28.60 -5.38 -3.56
C ARG A 312 27.86 -4.44 -2.63
N ILE A 313 27.15 -3.48 -3.21
CA ILE A 313 26.50 -2.39 -2.49
C ILE A 313 25.03 -2.33 -2.90
N TYR A 314 24.14 -2.45 -1.92
CA TYR A 314 22.75 -2.07 -2.08
C TYR A 314 22.63 -0.54 -2.02
N MET A 315 21.87 0.03 -2.94
CA MET A 315 21.49 1.44 -2.96
C MET A 315 19.97 1.53 -2.97
N ALA A 316 19.42 2.25 -1.99
CA ALA A 316 18.00 2.52 -1.91
C ALA A 316 17.54 3.34 -3.13
N CYS A 317 16.29 3.16 -3.54
CA CYS A 317 15.67 4.03 -4.54
C CYS A 317 15.86 5.52 -4.16
N VAL A 318 15.92 6.39 -5.18
CA VAL A 318 15.99 7.83 -4.93
C VAL A 318 14.61 8.32 -4.49
N GLN A 319 14.53 8.85 -3.28
CA GLN A 319 13.29 9.32 -2.67
C GLN A 319 13.20 10.84 -2.72
N TYR A 320 12.05 11.41 -2.35
CA TYR A 320 11.87 12.86 -2.33
C TYR A 320 12.71 13.49 -1.22
N HIS A 321 13.38 14.60 -1.51
CA HIS A 321 14.00 15.40 -0.47
C HIS A 321 12.93 16.11 0.38
N PRO A 322 12.96 16.03 1.73
CA PRO A 322 11.90 16.58 2.58
C PRO A 322 11.69 18.10 2.48
N ASP A 323 12.73 18.89 2.18
CA ASP A 323 12.59 20.36 2.06
C ASP A 323 12.00 20.79 0.72
N ALA A 324 12.07 19.93 -0.30
CA ALA A 324 11.63 20.22 -1.66
C ALA A 324 11.07 18.95 -2.31
N PRO A 325 9.95 18.41 -1.78
CA PRO A 325 9.43 17.13 -2.25
C PRO A 325 8.97 17.24 -3.70
N TYR A 326 9.28 16.23 -4.51
CA TYR A 326 8.97 16.22 -5.95
C TYR A 326 7.46 16.35 -6.24
N SER A 327 6.64 15.77 -5.38
CA SER A 327 5.19 16.00 -5.26
C SER A 327 4.86 16.04 -3.77
N ALA A 328 3.84 16.81 -3.38
CA ALA A 328 3.41 16.90 -1.99
C ALA A 328 3.09 15.50 -1.43
N LEU A 329 3.80 15.11 -0.36
CA LEU A 329 3.51 13.92 0.45
C LEU A 329 2.91 14.29 1.83
N THR A 330 2.94 15.58 2.18
CA THR A 330 2.35 16.12 3.42
C THR A 330 1.33 17.22 3.11
N SER A 331 0.41 17.43 4.05
CA SER A 331 -0.58 18.51 4.04
C SER A 331 -0.65 19.07 5.46
N PRO A 332 -0.35 20.35 5.73
CA PRO A 332 0.15 21.33 4.77
C PRO A 332 1.57 20.96 4.29
N GLU A 333 1.94 21.38 3.08
CA GLU A 333 3.23 21.03 2.45
C GLU A 333 4.49 21.34 3.31
N PRO A 334 4.58 22.47 4.05
CA PRO A 334 5.73 22.77 4.90
C PRO A 334 5.99 21.76 6.02
N TYR A 335 5.00 20.92 6.36
CA TYR A 335 5.14 19.90 7.39
C TYR A 335 6.28 18.91 7.09
N SER A 336 6.54 18.64 5.80
CA SER A 336 7.66 17.81 5.36
C SER A 336 9.02 18.37 5.82
N ALA A 337 9.27 19.66 5.62
CA ALA A 337 10.49 20.34 6.06
C ALA A 337 10.56 20.45 7.59
N GLU A 338 9.42 20.68 8.26
CA GLU A 338 9.35 20.68 9.74
C GLU A 338 9.77 19.32 10.31
N LEU A 339 9.34 18.22 9.71
CA LEU A 339 9.74 16.87 10.12
C LEU A 339 11.25 16.66 9.97
N LYS A 340 11.86 17.13 8.88
CA LYS A 340 13.32 17.11 8.73
C LYS A 340 14.01 17.90 9.84
N GLY A 341 13.51 19.10 10.15
CA GLY A 341 14.07 19.92 11.23
C GLY A 341 14.02 19.26 12.61
N ARG A 342 13.04 18.39 12.86
CA ARG A 342 12.88 17.67 14.14
C ARG A 342 13.60 16.32 14.20
N PHE A 343 13.66 15.60 13.09
CA PHE A 343 14.08 14.19 13.08
C PHE A 343 15.30 13.89 12.18
N GLY A 344 15.81 14.89 11.45
CA GLY A 344 16.78 14.69 10.38
C GLY A 344 16.12 14.18 9.11
N LEU A 345 16.94 13.80 8.12
CA LEU A 345 16.43 13.16 6.90
C LEU A 345 15.72 11.84 7.23
N TYR A 346 14.57 11.63 6.59
CA TYR A 346 13.70 10.48 6.83
C TYR A 346 13.19 9.92 5.51
N LYS A 347 12.73 8.66 5.53
CA LYS A 347 12.16 8.01 4.34
C LYS A 347 10.89 8.71 3.88
N THR A 348 10.86 9.09 2.61
CA THR A 348 9.69 9.68 1.96
C THR A 348 9.01 8.70 0.98
N ILE A 349 9.63 7.56 0.71
CA ILE A 349 9.04 6.49 -0.11
C ILE A 349 7.94 5.73 0.63
N GLY A 350 6.86 5.40 -0.07
CA GLY A 350 5.74 4.66 0.50
C GLY A 350 6.05 3.18 0.74
N TRP A 351 6.71 2.53 -0.23
CA TRP A 351 7.23 1.17 -0.07
C TRP A 351 8.52 1.22 0.75
N ALA A 352 8.37 1.47 2.06
CA ALA A 352 9.46 1.85 2.94
C ALA A 352 10.45 0.72 3.26
N TYR A 353 10.14 -0.53 2.96
CA TYR A 353 10.97 -1.70 3.27
C TYR A 353 11.22 -2.47 1.98
N ASP A 354 12.48 -2.66 1.60
CA ASP A 354 12.81 -3.17 0.27
C ASP A 354 12.71 -4.69 0.17
N THR A 355 11.47 -5.16 0.06
CA THR A 355 11.15 -6.58 -0.13
C THR A 355 11.63 -7.12 -1.47
N HIS A 356 11.79 -6.26 -2.49
CA HIS A 356 12.28 -6.69 -3.80
C HIS A 356 13.75 -7.08 -3.71
N ALA A 357 14.58 -6.20 -3.14
CA ALA A 357 16.00 -6.47 -2.96
C ALA A 357 16.25 -7.70 -2.09
N LEU A 358 15.52 -7.84 -0.96
CA LEU A 358 15.67 -9.02 -0.11
C LEU A 358 15.33 -10.32 -0.86
N ARG A 359 14.19 -10.34 -1.56
CA ARG A 359 13.74 -11.47 -2.38
C ARG A 359 14.75 -11.86 -3.44
N GLN A 360 15.37 -10.87 -4.08
CA GLN A 360 16.34 -11.03 -5.17
C GLN A 360 17.78 -11.24 -4.68
N ASN A 361 17.96 -11.43 -3.36
CA ASN A 361 19.25 -11.59 -2.69
C ASN A 361 20.20 -10.41 -2.87
N ASP A 362 19.68 -9.23 -3.21
CA ASP A 362 20.38 -7.96 -3.36
C ASP A 362 20.33 -7.10 -2.08
N LEU A 363 19.71 -7.62 -1.02
CA LEU A 363 19.78 -7.16 0.37
C LEU A 363 19.71 -8.39 1.28
N GLU A 364 20.43 -8.37 2.40
CA GLU A 364 20.45 -9.48 3.36
C GLU A 364 19.40 -9.32 4.48
N GLU A 365 19.02 -10.44 5.10
CA GLU A 365 18.00 -10.50 6.15
C GLU A 365 18.29 -9.54 7.33
N GLU A 366 19.54 -9.48 7.79
CA GLU A 366 19.94 -8.60 8.90
C GLU A 366 19.81 -7.12 8.53
N ALA A 367 20.22 -6.75 7.31
CA ALA A 367 20.09 -5.39 6.81
C ALA A 367 18.61 -4.98 6.72
N PHE A 368 17.75 -5.90 6.29
CA PHE A 368 16.30 -5.71 6.21
C PHE A 368 15.64 -5.60 7.60
N LEU A 369 16.01 -6.46 8.56
CA LEU A 369 15.49 -6.39 9.94
C LEU A 369 15.94 -5.11 10.66
N LYS A 370 17.20 -4.68 10.45
CA LYS A 370 17.67 -3.39 10.95
C LYS A 370 16.88 -2.24 10.33
N ASP A 371 16.57 -2.32 9.04
CA ASP A 371 15.75 -1.32 8.38
C ASP A 371 14.30 -1.30 8.88
N ILE A 372 13.77 -2.47 9.26
CA ILE A 372 12.50 -2.59 9.99
C ILE A 372 12.55 -1.75 11.26
N ASP A 373 13.56 -1.97 12.10
CA ASP A 373 13.69 -1.28 13.39
C ASP A 373 13.89 0.23 13.23
N ASP A 374 14.77 0.66 12.33
CA ASP A 374 15.04 2.09 12.08
C ASP A 374 13.77 2.82 11.63
N THR A 375 13.00 2.20 10.72
CA THR A 375 11.77 2.80 10.17
C THR A 375 10.63 2.79 11.19
N MET A 376 10.47 1.72 11.97
CA MET A 376 9.49 1.69 13.08
C MET A 376 9.85 2.75 14.13
N SER A 377 11.12 2.86 14.50
CA SER A 377 11.61 3.85 15.46
C SER A 377 11.36 5.30 15.03
N PHE A 378 11.43 5.61 13.73
CA PHE A 378 10.99 6.91 13.23
C PHE A 378 9.49 7.13 13.43
N ARG A 379 8.65 6.16 13.07
CA ARG A 379 7.18 6.26 13.20
C ARG A 379 6.72 6.34 14.66
N ASP A 380 7.39 5.61 15.56
CA ASP A 380 7.15 5.65 17.00
C ASP A 380 7.43 7.06 17.55
N ARG A 381 8.62 7.60 17.26
CA ARG A 381 9.02 8.95 17.66
C ARG A 381 8.08 10.02 17.10
N LEU A 382 7.74 9.93 15.82
CA LEU A 382 6.79 10.85 15.18
C LEU A 382 5.42 10.82 15.88
N THR A 383 4.89 9.62 16.12
CA THR A 383 3.57 9.46 16.75
C THR A 383 3.57 10.04 18.16
N LEU A 384 4.58 9.72 18.97
CA LEU A 384 4.66 10.20 20.36
C LEU A 384 4.95 11.70 20.43
N ASP A 385 5.76 12.24 19.52
CA ASP A 385 6.01 13.69 19.44
C ASP A 385 4.72 14.44 19.08
N GLU A 386 3.97 13.98 18.07
CA GLU A 386 2.70 14.59 17.69
C GLU A 386 1.60 14.42 18.74
N LEU A 387 1.60 13.30 19.46
CA LEU A 387 0.71 13.09 20.61
C LEU A 387 0.98 14.12 21.71
N LYS A 388 2.26 14.37 22.04
CA LYS A 388 2.70 15.34 23.07
C LYS A 388 2.42 16.79 22.68
N ARG A 389 2.60 17.14 21.40
CA ARG A 389 2.31 18.49 20.88
C ARG A 389 0.84 18.89 21.02
N GLY A 390 -0.07 17.93 21.20
CA GLY A 390 -1.48 18.19 21.47
C GLY A 390 -2.19 18.86 20.30
N GLU A 391 -3.24 19.64 20.62
CA GLU A 391 -4.02 20.43 19.64
C GLU A 391 -4.76 19.62 18.57
N PHE A 392 -5.20 18.41 18.91
CA PHE A 392 -5.97 17.55 18.02
C PHE A 392 -7.23 17.02 18.71
N ASP A 393 -8.24 16.71 17.90
CA ASP A 393 -9.45 15.99 18.31
C ASP A 393 -9.32 14.49 17.99
N PHE A 394 -8.59 14.14 16.94
CA PHE A 394 -8.19 12.76 16.66
C PHE A 394 -6.77 12.63 16.10
N LEU A 395 -6.11 11.52 16.42
CA LEU A 395 -4.80 11.15 15.90
C LEU A 395 -4.87 9.75 15.33
N LEU A 396 -4.32 9.58 14.14
CA LEU A 396 -4.25 8.31 13.42
C LEU A 396 -2.80 8.10 12.99
N SER A 397 -2.21 6.96 13.33
CA SER A 397 -0.86 6.60 12.90
C SER A 397 -0.80 5.15 12.42
N ALA A 398 -0.04 4.88 11.35
CA ALA A 398 0.06 3.55 10.78
C ALA A 398 1.49 3.01 10.57
N TRP A 399 1.67 1.73 10.87
CA TRP A 399 2.90 0.96 10.69
C TRP A 399 2.68 -0.14 9.65
N THR A 400 3.66 -0.36 8.78
CA THR A 400 3.59 -1.40 7.73
C THR A 400 4.65 -2.49 7.91
N ALA A 401 5.47 -2.42 8.97
CA ALA A 401 6.53 -3.40 9.21
C ALA A 401 6.01 -4.80 9.54
N THR A 402 4.85 -4.90 10.19
CA THR A 402 4.20 -6.17 10.56
C THR A 402 3.87 -7.01 9.32
N ASP A 403 3.33 -6.37 8.29
CA ASP A 403 3.09 -6.94 6.96
C ASP A 403 4.41 -7.36 6.27
N ARG A 404 5.41 -6.48 6.25
CA ARG A 404 6.68 -6.75 5.56
C ARG A 404 7.47 -7.89 6.18
N ALA A 405 7.47 -7.97 7.51
CA ALA A 405 8.01 -9.11 8.25
C ALA A 405 7.20 -10.37 7.95
N GLY A 406 5.87 -10.27 7.91
CA GLY A 406 4.96 -11.34 7.49
C GLY A 406 5.32 -11.89 6.12
N HIS A 407 5.38 -11.06 5.08
CA HIS A 407 5.73 -11.51 3.74
C HIS A 407 7.11 -12.17 3.70
N MET A 408 8.13 -11.56 4.30
CA MET A 408 9.51 -12.03 4.13
C MET A 408 9.84 -13.20 5.07
N PHE A 409 9.47 -13.17 6.33
CA PHE A 409 10.00 -14.10 7.34
C PHE A 409 9.07 -15.26 7.69
N TRP A 410 7.84 -15.33 7.13
CA TRP A 410 6.92 -16.46 7.41
C TRP A 410 7.52 -17.82 7.09
N ARG A 411 8.34 -17.91 6.04
CA ARG A 411 9.07 -19.12 5.67
C ARG A 411 9.91 -19.70 6.79
N TYR A 412 10.29 -18.94 7.81
CA TYR A 412 11.13 -19.42 8.91
C TYR A 412 10.33 -19.98 10.08
N ARG A 413 9.02 -19.71 10.14
CA ARG A 413 8.14 -20.25 11.18
C ARG A 413 7.27 -21.40 10.69
N ASP A 414 7.02 -21.49 9.39
CA ASP A 414 6.21 -22.54 8.81
C ASP A 414 7.07 -23.72 8.31
N GLU A 415 7.15 -24.79 9.10
CA GLU A 415 7.88 -26.02 8.75
C GLU A 415 7.37 -26.69 7.46
N GLY A 416 6.12 -26.44 7.08
CA GLY A 416 5.53 -26.98 5.85
C GLY A 416 5.77 -26.12 4.61
N HIS A 417 6.41 -24.94 4.75
CA HIS A 417 6.69 -24.06 3.63
C HIS A 417 7.81 -24.64 2.74
N PRO A 418 7.69 -24.63 1.39
CA PRO A 418 8.71 -25.22 0.50
C PRO A 418 10.11 -24.60 0.65
N TYR A 419 10.17 -23.34 1.07
CA TYR A 419 11.41 -22.59 1.33
C TYR A 419 11.76 -22.49 2.83
N TYR A 420 11.27 -23.41 3.68
CA TYR A 420 11.62 -23.47 5.10
C TYR A 420 13.10 -23.79 5.32
N THR A 421 13.70 -23.16 6.32
CA THR A 421 15.10 -23.39 6.71
C THR A 421 15.16 -23.67 8.22
N PRO A 422 15.31 -24.93 8.64
CA PRO A 422 15.29 -25.28 10.07
C PRO A 422 16.46 -24.69 10.85
N GLU A 423 17.61 -24.46 10.21
CA GLU A 423 18.82 -23.89 10.80
C GLU A 423 18.82 -22.35 10.87
N ALA A 424 17.73 -21.69 10.45
CA ALA A 424 17.63 -20.24 10.51
C ALA A 424 17.81 -19.72 11.96
N PRO A 425 18.49 -18.57 12.15
CA PRO A 425 18.58 -17.90 13.43
C PRO A 425 17.21 -17.70 14.09
N GLU A 426 17.14 -17.88 15.41
CA GLU A 426 15.86 -17.81 16.14
C GLU A 426 15.16 -16.45 15.98
N HIS A 427 15.92 -15.35 15.91
CA HIS A 427 15.34 -14.03 15.71
C HIS A 427 14.72 -13.84 14.32
N TRP A 428 15.14 -14.62 13.31
CA TRP A 428 14.46 -14.65 12.01
C TRP A 428 13.13 -15.41 12.09
N LYS A 429 13.11 -16.54 12.83
CA LYS A 429 11.88 -17.29 13.10
C LYS A 429 10.86 -16.46 13.90
N LYS A 430 11.37 -15.55 14.74
CA LYS A 430 10.61 -14.64 15.60
C LYS A 430 10.47 -13.21 15.08
N ALA A 431 10.74 -12.98 13.78
CA ALA A 431 10.67 -11.65 13.20
C ALA A 431 9.27 -11.02 13.30
N LEU A 432 8.20 -11.80 13.14
CA LEU A 432 6.83 -11.32 13.30
C LEU A 432 6.54 -10.95 14.76
N GLU A 433 6.83 -11.87 15.70
CA GLU A 433 6.66 -11.62 17.13
C GLU A 433 7.46 -10.41 17.61
N TYR A 434 8.64 -10.17 17.04
CA TYR A 434 9.43 -8.96 17.30
C TYR A 434 8.65 -7.70 16.88
N THR A 435 8.10 -7.64 15.67
CA THR A 435 7.30 -6.48 15.24
C THR A 435 6.03 -6.29 16.08
N TYR A 436 5.41 -7.39 16.56
CA TYR A 436 4.21 -7.31 17.40
C TYR A 436 4.55 -6.82 18.83
N LYS A 437 5.72 -7.19 19.36
CA LYS A 437 6.25 -6.62 20.61
C LYS A 437 6.55 -5.13 20.47
N ARG A 438 7.04 -4.66 19.32
CA ARG A 438 7.22 -3.22 19.04
C ARG A 438 5.86 -2.50 19.01
N ALA A 439 4.83 -3.11 18.40
CA ALA A 439 3.46 -2.58 18.41
C ALA A 439 2.86 -2.48 19.83
N ASP A 440 3.06 -3.52 20.66
CA ASP A 440 2.65 -3.52 22.06
C ASP A 440 3.37 -2.44 22.89
N ALA A 441 4.68 -2.30 22.72
CA ALA A 441 5.46 -1.27 23.42
C ALA A 441 5.00 0.15 23.04
N GLN A 442 4.73 0.40 21.76
CA GLN A 442 4.19 1.68 21.29
C GLN A 442 2.79 1.94 21.86
N THR A 443 1.96 0.89 21.95
CA THR A 443 0.64 0.96 22.60
C THR A 443 0.77 1.37 24.07
N GLY A 444 1.72 0.78 24.81
CA GLY A 444 2.04 1.17 26.19
C GLY A 444 2.44 2.65 26.32
N ALA A 445 3.34 3.11 25.45
CA ALA A 445 3.79 4.51 25.46
C ALA A 445 2.68 5.52 25.13
N VAL A 446 1.66 5.11 24.36
CA VAL A 446 0.45 5.91 24.11
C VAL A 446 -0.50 5.86 25.31
N LEU A 447 -0.73 4.68 25.90
CA LEU A 447 -1.56 4.50 27.09
C LEU A 447 -1.12 5.39 28.26
N GLU A 448 0.18 5.57 28.46
CA GLU A 448 0.75 6.45 29.48
C GLU A 448 0.41 7.94 29.30
N GLN A 449 0.00 8.33 28.09
CA GLN A 449 -0.30 9.72 27.71
C GLN A 449 -1.79 9.97 27.43
N LEU A 450 -2.63 8.93 27.58
CA LEU A 450 -4.08 9.07 27.46
C LEU A 450 -4.65 9.82 28.66
N ARG A 451 -5.69 10.60 28.39
CA ARG A 451 -6.58 11.17 29.40
C ARG A 451 -7.71 10.17 29.69
N GLU A 452 -8.40 10.37 30.79
CA GLU A 452 -9.49 9.49 31.23
C GLU A 452 -10.61 9.42 30.18
N GLU A 453 -10.91 10.54 29.53
CA GLU A 453 -11.95 10.63 28.50
C GLU A 453 -11.52 10.06 27.13
N ASP A 454 -10.23 9.89 26.87
CA ASP A 454 -9.74 9.54 25.54
C ASP A 454 -10.13 8.09 25.14
N THR A 455 -10.30 7.91 23.84
CA THR A 455 -10.52 6.59 23.22
C THR A 455 -9.29 6.17 22.46
N LEU A 456 -8.84 4.93 22.65
CA LEU A 456 -7.75 4.31 21.91
C LEU A 456 -8.28 3.13 21.10
N PHE A 457 -7.94 3.09 19.81
CA PHE A 457 -8.04 1.94 18.93
C PHE A 457 -6.64 1.45 18.59
N VAL A 458 -6.42 0.14 18.71
CA VAL A 458 -5.24 -0.54 18.15
C VAL A 458 -5.74 -1.64 17.23
N PHE A 459 -5.40 -1.59 15.95
CA PHE A 459 -5.99 -2.50 14.97
C PHE A 459 -5.05 -2.89 13.85
N SER A 460 -5.40 -3.97 13.15
CA SER A 460 -4.87 -4.27 11.83
C SER A 460 -5.99 -4.37 10.80
N ASP A 461 -5.67 -4.00 9.57
CA ASP A 461 -6.59 -4.00 8.44
C ASP A 461 -6.91 -5.40 7.91
N HIS A 462 -5.97 -6.34 8.08
CA HIS A 462 -6.12 -7.76 7.82
C HIS A 462 -5.16 -8.61 8.68
N GLY A 463 -5.34 -9.93 8.60
CA GLY A 463 -4.43 -10.95 9.12
C GLY A 463 -3.45 -11.46 8.06
N PHE A 464 -2.88 -12.64 8.26
CA PHE A 464 -1.85 -13.21 7.40
C PHE A 464 -1.90 -14.74 7.41
N GLY A 465 -1.44 -15.37 6.32
CA GLY A 465 -1.26 -16.81 6.25
C GLY A 465 0.01 -17.23 5.53
N SER A 466 0.35 -18.51 5.61
CA SER A 466 1.43 -19.08 4.80
C SER A 466 0.99 -19.19 3.34
N TRP A 467 1.89 -18.87 2.41
CA TRP A 467 1.72 -19.11 0.98
C TRP A 467 2.68 -20.20 0.52
N ARG A 468 2.17 -21.41 0.30
CA ARG A 468 2.99 -22.56 -0.09
C ARG A 468 2.86 -22.90 -1.57
N GLN A 469 1.73 -22.60 -2.19
CA GLN A 469 1.43 -22.93 -3.59
C GLN A 469 0.83 -21.74 -4.34
N GLY A 470 1.42 -21.37 -5.46
CA GLY A 470 0.81 -20.48 -6.45
C GLY A 470 -0.10 -21.26 -7.39
N PHE A 471 -1.29 -20.74 -7.67
CA PHE A 471 -2.22 -21.29 -8.66
C PHE A 471 -2.30 -20.38 -9.88
N ASN A 472 -2.00 -20.93 -11.05
CA ASN A 472 -2.04 -20.21 -12.33
C ASN A 472 -3.47 -20.25 -12.91
N LEU A 473 -4.35 -19.35 -12.46
CA LEU A 473 -5.74 -19.32 -12.92
C LEU A 473 -5.86 -19.06 -14.43
N ASN A 474 -5.01 -18.25 -15.03
CA ASN A 474 -5.05 -18.04 -16.48
C ASN A 474 -4.68 -19.32 -17.27
N THR A 475 -3.74 -20.12 -16.76
CA THR A 475 -3.44 -21.45 -17.29
C THR A 475 -4.67 -22.35 -17.16
N TRP A 476 -5.33 -22.36 -16.00
CA TRP A 476 -6.57 -23.13 -15.81
C TRP A 476 -7.67 -22.72 -16.80
N LEU A 477 -7.88 -21.41 -16.98
CA LEU A 477 -8.88 -20.87 -17.91
C LEU A 477 -8.58 -21.28 -19.35
N ARG A 478 -7.31 -21.27 -19.76
CA ARG A 478 -6.87 -21.75 -21.07
C ARG A 478 -7.17 -23.23 -21.25
N ASP A 479 -6.74 -24.05 -20.30
CA ASP A 479 -6.84 -25.51 -20.38
C ASP A 479 -8.30 -26.00 -20.30
N ASN A 480 -9.22 -25.16 -19.79
CA ASN A 480 -10.65 -25.42 -19.74
C ASN A 480 -11.46 -24.67 -20.82
N GLY A 481 -10.80 -24.02 -21.78
CA GLY A 481 -11.45 -23.42 -22.96
C GLY A 481 -12.13 -22.07 -22.74
N TYR A 482 -11.77 -21.34 -21.67
CA TYR A 482 -12.26 -19.99 -21.39
C TYR A 482 -11.29 -18.88 -21.84
N LEU A 483 -10.01 -19.20 -22.03
CA LEU A 483 -8.99 -18.26 -22.48
C LEU A 483 -8.26 -18.83 -23.71
N SER A 484 -8.05 -17.99 -24.72
CA SER A 484 -7.31 -18.36 -25.93
C SER A 484 -6.03 -17.54 -26.07
N VAL A 485 -4.97 -18.15 -26.61
CA VAL A 485 -3.64 -17.55 -26.76
C VAL A 485 -3.22 -17.60 -28.22
N LYS A 486 -2.95 -16.44 -28.81
CA LYS A 486 -2.42 -16.31 -30.18
C LYS A 486 -0.89 -16.39 -30.25
N ASP A 487 -0.20 -15.89 -29.22
CA ASP A 487 1.26 -15.88 -29.13
C ASP A 487 1.67 -16.35 -27.73
N PRO A 488 2.01 -17.65 -27.56
CA PRO A 488 2.40 -18.21 -26.28
C PRO A 488 3.63 -17.53 -25.66
N LYS A 489 4.60 -17.07 -26.47
CA LYS A 489 5.81 -16.43 -25.93
C LYS A 489 5.51 -15.06 -25.35
N GLN A 490 4.58 -14.31 -25.95
CA GLN A 490 4.13 -13.04 -25.38
C GLN A 490 3.22 -13.25 -24.19
N ALA A 491 2.33 -14.24 -24.23
CA ALA A 491 1.44 -14.55 -23.11
C ALA A 491 2.19 -14.97 -21.85
N ASP A 492 3.31 -15.69 -22.00
CA ASP A 492 4.15 -16.08 -20.87
C ASP A 492 4.79 -14.88 -20.14
N ARG A 493 5.08 -13.79 -20.87
CA ARG A 493 5.63 -12.54 -20.31
C ARG A 493 4.64 -11.78 -19.43
N GLY A 494 3.34 -12.00 -19.61
CA GLY A 494 2.29 -11.29 -18.88
C GLY A 494 1.80 -10.02 -19.57
N PHE A 495 1.30 -9.10 -18.75
CA PHE A 495 0.63 -7.86 -19.13
C PHE A 495 -0.58 -8.06 -20.07
N LEU A 496 -1.22 -9.22 -19.98
CA LEU A 496 -2.30 -9.66 -20.89
C LEU A 496 -1.90 -9.68 -22.38
N MET A 497 -0.60 -9.66 -22.68
CA MET A 497 -0.09 -9.75 -24.05
C MET A 497 -0.26 -11.16 -24.61
N GLY A 498 -0.25 -11.32 -25.94
CA GLY A 498 -0.34 -12.63 -26.59
C GLY A 498 -1.68 -13.38 -26.45
N ILE A 499 -2.65 -12.83 -25.72
CA ILE A 499 -4.03 -13.35 -25.62
C ILE A 499 -4.80 -13.09 -26.92
N ASP A 500 -5.63 -14.05 -27.33
CA ASP A 500 -6.59 -13.90 -28.42
C ASP A 500 -7.95 -13.47 -27.85
N TRP A 501 -8.21 -12.17 -27.91
CA TRP A 501 -9.42 -11.58 -27.33
C TRP A 501 -10.69 -11.98 -28.07
N ASN A 502 -10.63 -12.29 -29.37
CA ASN A 502 -11.82 -12.68 -30.14
C ASN A 502 -12.33 -14.09 -29.82
N GLU A 503 -11.56 -14.87 -29.04
CA GLU A 503 -11.90 -16.23 -28.63
C GLU A 503 -11.89 -16.41 -27.09
N THR A 504 -11.44 -15.40 -26.35
CA THR A 504 -11.32 -15.44 -24.88
C THR A 504 -12.62 -15.00 -24.22
N LYS A 505 -13.17 -15.83 -23.34
CA LYS A 505 -14.40 -15.54 -22.56
C LYS A 505 -14.11 -14.97 -21.17
N ALA A 506 -13.03 -15.42 -20.52
CA ALA A 506 -12.65 -14.98 -19.18
C ALA A 506 -11.13 -14.91 -19.03
N TYR A 507 -10.66 -14.02 -18.17
CA TYR A 507 -9.25 -13.79 -17.90
C TYR A 507 -9.07 -13.28 -16.47
N SER A 508 -7.85 -13.42 -15.94
CA SER A 508 -7.46 -12.91 -14.63
C SER A 508 -6.25 -11.99 -14.76
N VAL A 509 -6.27 -10.91 -13.98
CA VAL A 509 -5.19 -9.96 -13.78
C VAL A 509 -5.41 -9.27 -12.44
N GLY A 510 -4.34 -8.94 -11.72
CA GLY A 510 -4.43 -8.62 -10.30
C GLY A 510 -4.38 -9.84 -9.41
N LEU A 511 -4.32 -9.62 -8.10
CA LEU A 511 -4.03 -10.68 -7.14
C LEU A 511 -5.24 -11.59 -6.92
N SER A 512 -6.47 -11.08 -6.97
CA SER A 512 -7.66 -11.86 -6.62
C SER A 512 -8.83 -11.71 -7.60
N SER A 513 -8.57 -11.21 -8.82
CA SER A 513 -9.64 -10.79 -9.72
C SER A 513 -9.80 -11.69 -10.95
N LEU A 514 -11.04 -12.09 -11.24
CA LEU A 514 -11.46 -12.72 -12.50
C LEU A 514 -12.47 -11.82 -13.21
N TYR A 515 -12.22 -11.58 -14.49
CA TYR A 515 -13.05 -10.77 -15.38
C TYR A 515 -13.57 -11.59 -16.56
N LEU A 516 -14.78 -11.28 -17.01
CA LEU A 516 -15.34 -11.74 -18.27
C LEU A 516 -15.00 -10.77 -19.41
N ASN A 517 -14.86 -11.29 -20.63
CA ASN A 517 -14.64 -10.49 -21.83
C ASN A 517 -15.99 -10.14 -22.48
N ILE A 518 -16.71 -9.19 -21.89
CA ILE A 518 -18.11 -8.85 -22.23
C ILE A 518 -18.15 -7.89 -23.41
N LYS A 519 -19.04 -8.16 -24.37
CA LYS A 519 -19.31 -7.29 -25.51
C LYS A 519 -19.69 -5.88 -25.06
N GLY A 520 -18.99 -4.89 -25.60
CA GLY A 520 -19.19 -3.46 -25.29
C GLY A 520 -18.51 -2.96 -24.02
N ARG A 521 -18.04 -3.86 -23.14
CA ARG A 521 -17.24 -3.50 -21.96
C ARG A 521 -15.75 -3.66 -22.24
N GLU A 522 -15.35 -4.82 -22.77
CA GLU A 522 -13.98 -5.12 -23.17
C GLU A 522 -13.77 -4.93 -24.69
N THR A 523 -12.61 -4.39 -25.07
CA THR A 523 -12.15 -4.40 -26.46
C THR A 523 -11.94 -5.84 -26.92
N GLY A 524 -12.67 -6.26 -27.95
CA GLY A 524 -12.68 -7.65 -28.40
C GLY A 524 -13.62 -8.55 -27.60
N GLY A 525 -14.58 -7.98 -26.85
CA GLY A 525 -15.59 -8.73 -26.11
C GLY A 525 -16.36 -9.76 -26.93
N VAL A 526 -16.52 -10.97 -26.39
CA VAL A 526 -17.21 -12.10 -27.05
C VAL A 526 -18.38 -12.65 -26.24
N VAL A 527 -18.41 -12.39 -24.93
CA VAL A 527 -19.51 -12.79 -24.05
C VAL A 527 -20.66 -11.79 -24.19
N GLU A 528 -21.85 -12.26 -24.54
CA GLU A 528 -23.04 -11.41 -24.54
C GLU A 528 -23.39 -10.96 -23.11
N PRO A 529 -23.81 -9.69 -22.90
CA PRO A 529 -24.11 -9.20 -21.55
C PRO A 529 -25.17 -10.01 -20.80
N ASP A 530 -26.16 -10.57 -21.50
CA ASP A 530 -27.23 -11.41 -20.93
C ASP A 530 -26.76 -12.84 -20.56
N ALA A 531 -25.65 -13.30 -21.15
CA ALA A 531 -25.02 -14.58 -20.83
C ALA A 531 -24.03 -14.50 -19.65
N ALA A 532 -23.69 -13.29 -19.19
CA ALA A 532 -22.64 -13.08 -18.19
C ALA A 532 -22.95 -13.78 -16.86
N GLU A 533 -24.16 -13.65 -16.33
CA GLU A 533 -24.54 -14.27 -15.05
C GLU A 533 -24.49 -15.80 -15.09
N ALA A 534 -24.91 -16.40 -16.22
CA ALA A 534 -24.83 -17.85 -16.42
C ALA A 534 -23.36 -18.32 -16.46
N LEU A 535 -22.48 -17.57 -17.14
CA LEU A 535 -21.06 -17.88 -17.20
C LEU A 535 -20.37 -17.70 -15.84
N ILE A 536 -20.74 -16.68 -15.05
CA ILE A 536 -20.27 -16.52 -13.66
C ILE A 536 -20.66 -17.74 -12.83
N ALA A 537 -21.92 -18.20 -12.92
CA ALA A 537 -22.37 -19.38 -12.19
C ALA A 537 -21.59 -20.65 -12.59
N GLU A 538 -21.37 -20.86 -13.89
CA GLU A 538 -20.59 -21.99 -14.41
C GLU A 538 -19.13 -21.96 -13.91
N LEU A 539 -18.45 -20.81 -14.04
CA LEU A 539 -17.07 -20.66 -13.60
C LEU A 539 -16.94 -20.87 -12.09
N LYS A 540 -17.90 -20.38 -11.30
CA LYS A 540 -17.91 -20.61 -9.86
C LYS A 540 -18.01 -22.09 -9.50
N ASP A 541 -18.92 -22.82 -10.13
CA ASP A 541 -19.09 -24.26 -9.88
C ASP A 541 -17.81 -25.04 -10.22
N LYS A 542 -17.23 -24.79 -11.41
CA LYS A 542 -16.00 -25.47 -11.84
C LYS A 542 -14.80 -25.11 -10.96
N LEU A 543 -14.62 -23.84 -10.61
CA LEU A 543 -13.52 -23.39 -9.76
C LEU A 543 -13.66 -23.90 -8.32
N ALA A 544 -14.88 -23.99 -7.78
CA ALA A 544 -15.13 -24.59 -6.47
C ALA A 544 -14.75 -26.08 -6.42
N GLY A 545 -14.78 -26.78 -7.57
CA GLY A 545 -14.33 -28.16 -7.72
C GLY A 545 -12.82 -28.33 -7.88
N VAL A 546 -12.03 -27.24 -8.00
CA VAL A 546 -10.58 -27.34 -8.22
C VAL A 546 -9.87 -27.78 -6.94
N LYS A 547 -9.13 -28.88 -7.06
CA LYS A 547 -8.33 -29.45 -5.99
C LYS A 547 -6.87 -29.56 -6.39
N ASP A 548 -5.98 -29.39 -5.43
CA ASP A 548 -4.59 -29.77 -5.60
C ASP A 548 -4.48 -31.30 -5.69
N PRO A 549 -3.97 -31.87 -6.80
CA PRO A 549 -3.85 -33.31 -6.96
C PRO A 549 -2.88 -33.96 -5.98
N LYS A 550 -1.94 -33.20 -5.39
CA LYS A 550 -0.98 -33.73 -4.41
C LYS A 550 -1.58 -33.90 -3.03
N THR A 551 -2.38 -32.92 -2.58
CA THR A 551 -2.92 -32.87 -1.20
C THR A 551 -4.41 -33.23 -1.12
N GLY A 552 -5.14 -33.14 -2.23
CA GLY A 552 -6.60 -33.27 -2.28
C GLY A 552 -7.36 -32.07 -1.71
N ALA A 553 -6.65 -31.01 -1.30
CA ALA A 553 -7.24 -29.80 -0.74
C ALA A 553 -7.86 -28.91 -1.83
N ASN A 554 -8.92 -28.18 -1.49
CA ASN A 554 -9.51 -27.20 -2.39
C ASN A 554 -8.57 -26.00 -2.55
N VAL A 555 -8.48 -25.44 -3.76
CA VAL A 555 -7.66 -24.23 -4.03
C VAL A 555 -8.38 -22.96 -3.57
N PHE A 556 -9.71 -22.95 -3.63
CA PHE A 556 -10.54 -21.80 -3.24
C PHE A 556 -11.39 -22.13 -2.01
N SER A 557 -11.50 -21.17 -1.08
CA SER A 557 -12.46 -21.22 0.03
C SER A 557 -13.80 -20.59 -0.35
N SER A 558 -13.75 -19.46 -1.05
CA SER A 558 -14.94 -18.72 -1.48
C SER A 558 -14.73 -18.11 -2.86
N LEU A 559 -15.82 -17.97 -3.61
CA LEU A 559 -15.86 -17.29 -4.91
C LEU A 559 -16.98 -16.25 -4.86
N TYR A 560 -16.59 -14.98 -4.75
CA TYR A 560 -17.50 -13.87 -4.50
C TYR A 560 -17.93 -13.24 -5.83
N PRO A 561 -19.18 -13.41 -6.28
CA PRO A 561 -19.65 -12.74 -7.49
C PRO A 561 -19.72 -11.23 -7.26
N ARG A 562 -19.65 -10.44 -8.34
CA ARG A 562 -19.64 -8.96 -8.31
C ARG A 562 -20.69 -8.31 -7.40
N GLY A 563 -21.83 -8.95 -7.16
CA GLY A 563 -22.91 -8.44 -6.29
C GLY A 563 -22.54 -8.28 -4.80
N VAL A 564 -21.36 -8.72 -4.37
CA VAL A 564 -20.82 -8.38 -3.02
C VAL A 564 -20.39 -6.92 -2.91
N TYR A 565 -20.23 -6.23 -4.04
CA TYR A 565 -19.87 -4.82 -4.10
C TYR A 565 -21.07 -3.96 -4.46
N SER A 566 -21.04 -2.69 -4.03
CA SER A 566 -22.03 -1.69 -4.40
C SER A 566 -21.40 -0.30 -4.49
N GLY A 567 -21.91 0.56 -5.37
CA GLY A 567 -21.44 1.94 -5.55
C GLY A 567 -21.23 2.34 -7.01
N GLU A 568 -20.62 3.48 -7.24
CA GLU A 568 -20.48 4.08 -8.58
C GLU A 568 -19.38 3.40 -9.42
N ALA A 569 -18.43 2.72 -8.78
CA ALA A 569 -17.29 2.09 -9.44
C ALA A 569 -17.55 0.67 -9.95
N MET A 570 -18.82 0.24 -10.02
CA MET A 570 -19.17 -1.12 -10.43
C MET A 570 -18.74 -1.49 -11.86
N GLY A 571 -18.45 -0.51 -12.73
CA GLY A 571 -17.88 -0.77 -14.06
C GLY A 571 -16.49 -1.42 -14.01
N ASP A 572 -15.74 -1.17 -12.94
CA ASP A 572 -14.37 -1.68 -12.73
C ASP A 572 -14.30 -2.88 -11.79
N ALA A 573 -15.40 -3.23 -11.13
CA ALA A 573 -15.47 -4.40 -10.25
C ALA A 573 -15.15 -5.71 -11.00
N PRO A 574 -14.39 -6.64 -10.38
CA PRO A 574 -14.22 -7.97 -10.93
C PRO A 574 -15.56 -8.70 -10.96
N ASP A 575 -15.75 -9.58 -11.96
CA ASP A 575 -16.97 -10.37 -12.06
C ASP A 575 -17.01 -11.47 -11.01
N ILE A 576 -15.84 -11.99 -10.64
CA ILE A 576 -15.63 -12.84 -9.46
C ILE A 576 -14.37 -12.35 -8.73
N SER A 577 -14.53 -12.03 -7.44
CA SER A 577 -13.42 -11.86 -6.50
C SER A 577 -13.10 -13.21 -5.85
N LEU A 578 -11.84 -13.63 -5.95
CA LEU A 578 -11.35 -14.95 -5.61
C LEU A 578 -10.88 -14.97 -4.16
N GLY A 579 -11.48 -15.83 -3.33
CA GLY A 579 -11.01 -16.12 -1.98
C GLY A 579 -10.27 -17.46 -1.94
N TYR A 580 -8.94 -17.42 -2.00
CA TYR A 580 -8.12 -18.63 -1.96
C TYR A 580 -8.16 -19.29 -0.58
N ALA A 581 -8.04 -20.61 -0.58
CA ALA A 581 -7.93 -21.42 0.62
C ALA A 581 -6.54 -21.27 1.28
N PRO A 582 -6.39 -21.60 2.57
CA PRO A 582 -5.09 -21.54 3.24
C PRO A 582 -4.00 -22.27 2.44
N TYR A 583 -2.79 -21.70 2.42
CA TYR A 583 -1.63 -22.15 1.65
C TYR A 583 -1.63 -21.87 0.15
N TYR A 584 -2.77 -21.48 -0.44
CA TYR A 584 -2.88 -21.16 -1.85
C TYR A 584 -3.03 -19.66 -2.06
N GLN A 585 -2.44 -19.15 -3.13
CA GLN A 585 -2.67 -17.78 -3.63
C GLN A 585 -2.64 -17.79 -5.16
N ASN A 586 -3.03 -16.68 -5.76
CA ASN A 586 -2.80 -16.48 -7.18
C ASN A 586 -1.30 -16.45 -7.49
N SER A 587 -0.90 -17.02 -8.63
CA SER A 587 0.50 -17.04 -9.02
C SER A 587 0.99 -15.65 -9.44
N ARG A 588 2.29 -15.38 -9.29
CA ARG A 588 2.90 -14.13 -9.76
C ARG A 588 2.73 -13.92 -11.27
N GLN A 589 2.70 -15.01 -12.05
CA GLN A 589 2.48 -14.91 -13.49
C GLN A 589 1.04 -14.48 -13.80
N THR A 590 0.04 -15.13 -13.20
CA THR A 590 -1.36 -14.78 -13.42
C THR A 590 -1.69 -13.40 -12.88
N SER A 591 -1.11 -12.99 -11.74
CA SER A 591 -1.29 -11.63 -11.21
C SER A 591 -0.90 -10.53 -12.19
N ARG A 592 0.10 -10.78 -13.04
CA ARG A 592 0.52 -9.88 -14.13
C ARG A 592 -0.29 -10.08 -15.42
N GLY A 593 -1.22 -11.01 -15.46
CA GLY A 593 -2.01 -11.36 -16.65
C GLY A 593 -1.30 -12.32 -17.60
N GLY A 594 -0.33 -13.11 -17.13
CA GLY A 594 0.38 -14.09 -17.95
C GLY A 594 -0.33 -15.43 -18.09
N VAL A 595 0.05 -16.18 -19.12
CA VAL A 595 -0.45 -17.51 -19.46
C VAL A 595 0.74 -18.37 -19.93
N GLY A 596 1.07 -19.45 -19.23
CA GLY A 596 2.19 -20.29 -19.68
C GLY A 596 2.75 -21.23 -18.62
N ALA A 597 2.67 -20.85 -17.35
CA ALA A 597 3.23 -21.60 -16.23
C ALA A 597 2.38 -22.83 -15.87
N PRO A 598 2.98 -23.84 -15.20
CA PRO A 598 2.28 -24.97 -14.59
C PRO A 598 1.08 -24.55 -13.74
N LEU A 599 0.04 -25.37 -13.69
CA LEU A 599 -1.19 -25.03 -12.97
C LEU A 599 -0.98 -24.72 -11.48
N LEU A 600 -0.12 -25.48 -10.81
CA LEU A 600 0.26 -25.30 -9.41
C LEU A 600 1.79 -25.30 -9.30
N GLU A 601 2.32 -24.35 -8.54
CA GLU A 601 3.76 -24.16 -8.37
C GLU A 601 4.10 -23.96 -6.88
N PRO A 602 5.07 -24.72 -6.32
CA PRO A 602 5.54 -24.47 -4.98
C PRO A 602 6.24 -23.11 -4.91
N VAL A 603 6.00 -22.38 -3.82
CA VAL A 603 6.63 -21.07 -3.59
C VAL A 603 8.06 -21.26 -3.10
N MET A 604 9.01 -21.18 -4.04
CA MET A 604 10.46 -21.22 -3.79
C MET A 604 11.04 -19.79 -3.76
N ASP A 605 10.39 -18.92 -2.98
CA ASP A 605 10.67 -17.48 -2.94
C ASP A 605 10.68 -17.02 -1.48
N LYS A 606 11.41 -15.93 -1.17
CA LYS A 606 11.45 -15.38 0.18
C LYS A 606 10.11 -14.78 0.62
N TRP A 607 9.29 -14.33 -0.33
CA TRP A 607 7.91 -13.91 -0.08
C TRP A 607 7.03 -15.14 0.18
N SER A 608 6.69 -15.35 1.44
CA SER A 608 6.24 -16.63 1.98
C SER A 608 5.02 -16.51 2.88
N GLY A 609 4.78 -15.34 3.47
CA GLY A 609 3.48 -14.98 4.02
C GLY A 609 2.64 -14.25 2.97
N GLU A 610 1.33 -14.42 2.98
CA GLU A 610 0.42 -13.72 2.07
C GLU A 610 -0.99 -13.57 2.66
N HIS A 611 -1.70 -12.56 2.18
CA HIS A 611 -3.08 -12.24 2.52
C HIS A 611 -3.88 -11.79 1.28
N ALA A 612 -3.23 -11.22 0.26
CA ALA A 612 -3.87 -10.40 -0.77
C ALA A 612 -4.90 -11.12 -1.64
N ALA A 613 -4.79 -12.43 -1.83
CA ALA A 613 -5.81 -13.24 -2.50
C ALA A 613 -6.49 -14.26 -1.57
N SER A 614 -6.13 -14.28 -0.29
CA SER A 614 -6.79 -15.13 0.70
C SER A 614 -8.28 -14.79 0.79
N ASP A 615 -9.09 -15.80 1.10
CA ASP A 615 -10.46 -15.53 1.56
C ASP A 615 -10.42 -14.65 2.82
N CYS A 616 -11.17 -13.54 2.82
CA CYS A 616 -11.19 -12.58 3.92
C CYS A 616 -11.60 -13.20 5.26
N LYS A 617 -12.35 -14.31 5.23
CA LYS A 617 -12.71 -15.09 6.42
C LYS A 617 -11.52 -15.75 7.11
N ASN A 618 -10.44 -16.02 6.36
CA ASN A 618 -9.23 -16.66 6.85
C ASN A 618 -8.13 -15.65 7.22
N CYS A 619 -8.30 -14.37 6.88
CA CYS A 619 -7.34 -13.30 7.21
C CYS A 619 -8.02 -12.10 7.91
N PRO A 620 -8.77 -12.30 9.01
CA PRO A 620 -9.25 -11.18 9.80
C PRO A 620 -8.07 -10.45 10.47
N GLY A 621 -8.20 -9.15 10.69
CA GLY A 621 -7.26 -8.38 11.49
C GLY A 621 -7.51 -8.50 12.99
N VAL A 622 -6.78 -7.73 13.78
CA VAL A 622 -7.02 -7.54 15.22
C VAL A 622 -7.68 -6.20 15.48
N PHE A 623 -8.48 -6.09 16.54
CA PHE A 623 -8.97 -4.83 17.05
C PHE A 623 -8.98 -4.86 18.58
N PHE A 624 -8.32 -3.87 19.18
CA PHE A 624 -8.31 -3.62 20.63
C PHE A 624 -8.83 -2.21 20.89
N SER A 625 -9.53 -2.05 22.01
CA SER A 625 -9.91 -0.73 22.52
C SER A 625 -9.76 -0.65 24.03
N ASN A 626 -9.53 0.56 24.54
CA ASN A 626 -9.64 0.85 25.97
C ASN A 626 -11.10 0.99 26.45
N LYS A 627 -12.07 0.91 25.54
CA LYS A 627 -13.51 0.91 25.84
C LYS A 627 -14.14 -0.44 25.44
N PRO A 628 -15.22 -0.88 26.13
CA PRO A 628 -15.96 -2.08 25.75
C PRO A 628 -16.68 -1.87 24.41
N LEU A 629 -16.86 -2.94 23.64
CA LEU A 629 -17.56 -2.92 22.34
C LEU A 629 -18.99 -3.43 22.46
N ASP A 630 -19.89 -2.84 21.68
CA ASP A 630 -21.28 -3.27 21.55
C ASP A 630 -21.49 -4.32 20.44
N LYS A 631 -20.49 -4.48 19.55
CA LYS A 631 -20.56 -5.33 18.36
C LYS A 631 -19.58 -6.51 18.45
N GLU A 632 -20.08 -7.71 18.21
CA GLU A 632 -19.27 -8.94 18.24
C GLU A 632 -18.36 -9.11 17.02
N ASP A 633 -18.85 -8.75 15.82
CA ASP A 633 -18.13 -8.92 14.55
C ASP A 633 -17.83 -7.55 13.91
N PRO A 634 -16.95 -6.72 14.50
CA PRO A 634 -16.61 -5.41 13.95
C PRO A 634 -15.89 -5.56 12.60
N ARG A 635 -16.09 -4.60 11.71
CA ARG A 635 -15.43 -4.52 10.40
C ARG A 635 -14.62 -3.25 10.27
N ILE A 636 -13.65 -3.25 9.37
CA ILE A 636 -12.68 -2.16 9.26
C ILE A 636 -13.33 -0.77 8.99
N GLN A 637 -14.43 -0.73 8.22
CA GLN A 637 -15.20 0.49 7.96
C GLN A 637 -15.98 1.03 9.18
N ASP A 638 -16.27 0.20 10.17
CA ASP A 638 -16.95 0.61 11.39
C ASP A 638 -16.08 1.58 12.22
N LEU A 639 -14.75 1.48 12.07
CA LEU A 639 -13.81 2.30 12.84
C LEU A 639 -13.89 3.79 12.49
N GLY A 640 -14.03 4.12 11.20
CA GLY A 640 -14.21 5.50 10.76
C GLY A 640 -15.57 6.07 11.19
N MET A 641 -16.65 5.28 11.05
CA MET A 641 -17.99 5.64 11.52
C MET A 641 -18.04 5.89 13.03
N THR A 642 -17.43 5.01 13.80
CA THR A 642 -17.33 5.15 15.26
C THR A 642 -16.53 6.38 15.65
N THR A 643 -15.45 6.67 14.93
CA THR A 643 -14.65 7.89 15.17
C THR A 643 -15.48 9.16 14.93
N LEU A 644 -16.27 9.24 13.85
CA LEU A 644 -17.15 10.37 13.60
C LEU A 644 -18.19 10.55 14.72
N SER A 645 -18.80 9.44 15.17
CA SER A 645 -19.75 9.45 16.28
C SER A 645 -19.12 9.99 17.58
N LEU A 646 -17.93 9.50 17.96
CA LEU A 646 -17.20 9.94 19.16
C LEU A 646 -16.81 11.42 19.11
N LEU A 647 -16.52 11.94 17.92
CA LEU A 647 -16.22 13.35 17.69
C LEU A 647 -17.49 14.23 17.68
N GLY A 648 -18.68 13.64 17.67
CA GLY A 648 -19.95 14.36 17.57
C GLY A 648 -20.11 15.08 16.23
N VAL A 649 -19.66 14.44 15.14
CA VAL A 649 -19.79 14.96 13.77
C VAL A 649 -20.75 14.10 12.95
N ASP A 650 -21.48 14.74 12.04
CA ASP A 650 -22.46 14.06 11.20
C ASP A 650 -21.74 13.26 10.10
N ALA A 651 -22.03 11.97 10.00
CA ALA A 651 -21.51 11.12 8.93
C ALA A 651 -22.34 11.29 7.64
N PRO A 652 -21.72 11.23 6.45
CA PRO A 652 -22.45 11.16 5.18
C PRO A 652 -23.38 9.95 5.13
N SER A 653 -24.54 10.11 4.51
CA SER A 653 -25.56 9.06 4.46
C SER A 653 -25.18 7.84 3.61
N ASP A 654 -24.14 7.95 2.79
CA ASP A 654 -23.61 6.88 1.95
C ASP A 654 -22.42 6.14 2.58
N TYR A 655 -22.05 6.48 3.82
CA TYR A 655 -21.09 5.69 4.59
C TYR A 655 -21.72 4.37 5.02
N GLU A 656 -20.92 3.32 4.94
CA GLU A 656 -21.26 1.94 5.21
C GLU A 656 -20.47 1.49 6.45
N GLY A 657 -21.10 1.43 7.61
CA GLY A 657 -20.44 0.97 8.83
C GLY A 657 -21.31 1.26 10.03
N ASP A 658 -21.16 0.44 11.06
CA ASP A 658 -21.88 0.63 12.32
C ASP A 658 -21.03 1.45 13.30
N VAL A 659 -21.68 2.15 14.22
CA VAL A 659 -21.04 2.68 15.43
C VAL A 659 -20.93 1.54 16.43
N ILE A 660 -19.72 1.23 16.91
CA ILE A 660 -19.44 0.02 17.70
C ILE A 660 -19.08 0.29 19.18
N LEU A 661 -19.11 1.56 19.59
CA LEU A 661 -18.83 2.03 20.96
C LEU A 661 -19.94 2.94 21.50
#